data_AF-A0A7J5LIL7-F1
#
_entry.id   AF-A0A7J5LIL7-F1
#
_cell.length_a   1.000
_cell.length_b   1.000
_cell.length_c   1.000
_cell.angle_alpha   90.00
_cell.angle_beta   90.00
_cell.angle_gamma   90.00
#
_symmetry.space_group_name_H-M   'P 1'
#
loop_
_entity.id
_entity.type
_entity.pdbx_description
1 polymer ?
#
loop_
_entity_poly.entity_id
_entity_poly.type
_entity_poly.pdbx_seq_one_letter_code
_entity_poly.pdbx_strand_id
1 'polypeptide(L)'
;MKPFYYLSDFPERRRAGKNYIAECPKCGKKHLAISRDTGLYCCFYAGCDFHGKLKDFWTERRSTGWQDAGSPAGASPMAKGSAGKGEPGGMASAGGGNAAFEVSMIPEDYKRLSPEVIAKIKPLTDDPETSDTGQLAARRYLADMGISLKTAIDARIGCLVHRCFGGKDSKDGKDKKNAAGMMYQCIAYVNYINGQPVNVKYRSCDATASGYTKCWSQDSPTTPCPPYNIDCINPLLIAEENIPRLIVTEGERDVLTLREAGYPYVISVPNGAASDLSKGFEAFRPWLDRVQELVICGDSDLPGRTLVKHLADYFGTRCLFTVLPGGCKDISDVLVAYGADVVREIIGSACPHRTSDIITVSERADEIMNVLNGNYDHGYDVGYGPLTDRVFHPTDQGGLIIATGKPNSGKTDFLNDLTCRLMAKTGRNVCYLSFEVPDKNKHMANLIRLMLGKVNTAAYTREQLQPIVSFLDGHMVHLDLHEVSPTPANIIERAERVKRAMPLKYLIIDPYLFMEMETGRYNTETQAIKGMLTQMQAWGRNNGVWVIIVAHPRSLKKLNGKNELEEIDMYTISGSANWANLADFIFSISRIEEPDRRYTRLDMLKVRDQDLCRTGSVLFVRQPCGRYDERESEEQIMTEMQGRVLDKDRLPWMGLVTP
;
A
#
# COMPACT_ATOMS: atom_id res chain seq x y z
N MET A 1 3.88 3.94 19.86
CA MET A 1 4.67 3.22 20.88
C MET A 1 5.93 4.02 21.14
N LYS A 2 6.31 4.24 22.41
CA LYS A 2 7.29 5.27 22.82
C LYS A 2 8.72 4.92 22.37
N PRO A 3 9.39 5.79 21.57
CA PRO A 3 10.69 5.50 20.95
C PRO A 3 11.89 5.90 21.82
N PHE A 4 11.82 5.83 23.15
CA PHE A 4 12.84 6.43 24.00
C PHE A 4 13.31 5.53 25.14
N TYR A 5 14.63 5.55 25.40
CA TYR A 5 15.27 4.97 26.59
C TYR A 5 15.22 5.94 27.76
N TYR A 6 15.21 5.40 28.98
CA TYR A 6 15.23 6.19 30.19
C TYR A 6 16.68 6.48 30.63
N LEU A 7 16.93 7.65 31.22
CA LEU A 7 18.22 7.97 31.86
C LEU A 7 18.68 6.93 32.90
N SER A 8 17.77 6.13 33.45
CA SER A 8 18.10 5.00 34.33
C SER A 8 18.88 3.89 33.63
N ASP A 9 18.70 3.73 32.32
CA ASP A 9 19.30 2.67 31.51
C ASP A 9 20.79 2.97 31.21
N PHE A 10 21.18 4.25 31.33
CA PHE A 10 22.55 4.75 31.13
C PHE A 10 23.02 5.54 32.37
N PRO A 11 23.37 4.86 33.48
CA PRO A 11 23.72 5.53 34.74
C PRO A 11 24.90 6.49 34.62
N GLU A 12 25.81 6.26 33.67
CA GLU A 12 26.96 7.13 33.36
C GLU A 12 26.54 8.42 32.63
N ARG A 13 25.37 8.41 31.98
CA ARG A 13 24.77 9.55 31.27
C ARG A 13 23.75 10.31 32.07
N ARG A 14 23.58 10.00 33.35
CA ARG A 14 22.66 10.72 34.26
C ARG A 14 22.82 12.25 34.29
N ARG A 15 23.87 12.80 33.65
CA ARG A 15 24.15 14.25 33.53
C ARG A 15 24.40 14.73 32.10
N ALA A 16 24.11 13.93 31.08
CA ALA A 16 24.48 14.21 29.70
C ALA A 16 23.29 14.01 28.75
N GLY A 17 22.50 15.06 28.56
CA GLY A 17 21.46 15.06 27.55
C GLY A 17 20.88 16.46 27.37
N LYS A 18 21.18 17.09 26.22
CA LYS A 18 20.82 18.46 25.77
C LYS A 18 21.73 19.62 26.18
N ASN A 19 22.75 19.37 26.99
CA ASN A 19 23.57 20.40 27.60
C ASN A 19 25.07 20.20 27.28
N TYR A 20 25.84 21.27 27.04
CA TYR A 20 27.31 21.21 26.99
C TYR A 20 27.86 20.78 28.36
N ILE A 21 28.86 19.92 28.38
CA ILE A 21 29.59 19.56 29.60
C ILE A 21 30.89 20.35 29.65
N ALA A 22 31.09 21.07 30.74
CA ALA A 22 32.27 21.89 30.98
C ALA A 22 32.83 21.65 32.39
N GLU A 23 34.00 22.20 32.65
CA GLU A 23 34.58 22.27 33.98
C GLU A 23 33.89 23.38 34.81
N CYS A 24 33.49 23.06 36.04
CA CYS A 24 32.85 24.03 36.91
C CYS A 24 33.89 25.02 37.46
N PRO A 25 33.74 26.34 37.27
CA PRO A 25 34.70 27.33 37.77
C PRO A 25 34.72 27.45 39.30
N LYS A 26 33.68 26.96 40.00
CA LYS A 26 33.61 26.98 41.47
C LYS A 26 34.29 25.77 42.12
N CYS A 27 34.27 24.59 41.49
CA CYS A 27 34.80 23.36 42.10
C CYS A 27 35.87 22.63 41.27
N GLY A 28 36.20 23.10 40.06
CA GLY A 28 37.25 22.54 39.18
C GLY A 28 36.94 21.15 38.60
N LYS A 29 35.69 20.67 38.66
CA LYS A 29 35.32 19.32 38.18
C LYS A 29 34.46 19.42 36.92
N LYS A 30 34.63 18.47 35.98
CA LYS A 30 33.86 18.33 34.72
C LYS A 30 32.43 17.82 34.93
N HIS A 31 31.68 18.49 35.81
CA HIS A 31 30.29 18.15 36.17
C HIS A 31 29.32 19.32 35.95
N LEU A 32 29.76 20.37 35.24
CA LEU A 32 28.91 21.50 34.87
C LEU A 32 28.17 21.17 33.58
N ALA A 33 26.84 21.11 33.63
CA ALA A 33 26.02 21.00 32.42
C ALA A 33 25.42 22.38 32.08
N ILE A 34 25.47 22.76 30.80
CA ILE A 34 24.94 24.03 30.26
C ILE A 34 23.93 23.76 29.15
N SER A 35 22.67 24.12 29.34
CA SER A 35 21.61 23.97 28.34
C SER A 35 21.86 24.77 27.09
N ARG A 36 21.85 24.09 25.93
CA ARG A 36 21.97 24.73 24.61
C ARG A 36 20.79 25.65 24.30
N ASP A 37 19.58 25.24 24.67
CA ASP A 37 18.35 25.94 24.28
C ASP A 37 18.07 27.17 25.17
N THR A 38 18.42 27.08 26.45
CA THR A 38 18.05 28.12 27.44
C THR A 38 19.25 28.89 28.01
N GLY A 39 20.47 28.37 27.83
CA GLY A 39 21.67 28.87 28.50
C GLY A 39 21.70 28.62 30.01
N LEU A 40 20.77 27.86 30.60
CA LEU A 40 20.82 27.50 32.03
C LEU A 40 22.00 26.56 32.31
N TYR A 41 22.76 26.80 33.38
CA TYR A 41 23.83 25.92 33.83
C TYR A 41 23.63 25.41 35.26
N CYS A 42 24.12 24.21 35.54
CA CYS A 42 24.11 23.61 36.88
C CYS A 42 25.30 22.67 37.07
N CYS A 43 26.03 22.81 38.17
CA CYS A 43 27.08 21.90 38.60
C CYS A 43 26.49 20.81 39.49
N PHE A 44 26.67 19.55 39.09
CA PHE A 44 26.10 18.43 39.82
C PHE A 44 27.07 17.79 40.82
N TYR A 45 28.22 18.41 41.11
CA TYR A 45 29.11 17.88 42.13
C TYR A 45 28.50 18.04 43.53
N ALA A 46 28.54 16.99 44.35
CA ALA A 46 27.94 17.00 45.68
C ALA A 46 28.55 18.13 46.53
N GLY A 47 27.70 19.01 47.07
CA GLY A 47 28.10 20.18 47.86
C GLY A 47 28.45 21.43 47.04
N CYS A 48 28.36 21.39 45.70
CA CYS A 48 28.53 22.56 44.85
C CYS A 48 27.17 23.14 44.47
N ASP A 49 26.92 24.37 44.85
CA ASP A 49 25.71 25.17 44.58
C ASP A 49 25.86 26.04 43.32
N PHE A 50 26.78 25.72 42.41
CA PHE A 50 27.02 26.55 41.21
C PHE A 50 25.95 26.28 40.13
N HIS A 51 24.96 27.16 40.03
CA HIS A 51 23.86 27.10 39.06
C HIS A 51 23.40 28.51 38.66
N GLY A 52 22.77 28.68 37.49
CA GLY A 52 22.32 29.99 37.00
C GLY A 52 22.01 30.01 35.50
N LYS A 53 21.88 31.20 34.91
CA LYS A 53 21.77 31.39 33.45
C LYS A 53 23.07 31.98 32.91
N LEU A 54 23.58 31.44 31.80
CA LEU A 54 24.86 31.83 31.21
C LEU A 54 24.85 33.31 30.80
N LYS A 55 23.75 33.81 30.23
CA LYS A 55 23.59 35.24 29.93
C LYS A 55 23.73 36.11 31.18
N ASP A 56 23.03 35.76 32.25
CA ASP A 56 23.04 36.53 33.50
C ASP A 56 24.43 36.47 34.13
N PHE A 57 25.07 35.29 34.16
CA PHE A 57 26.45 35.13 34.61
C PHE A 57 27.46 35.95 33.80
N TRP A 58 27.32 36.03 32.47
CA TRP A 58 28.17 36.88 31.62
C TRP A 58 27.88 38.37 31.78
N THR A 59 26.62 38.73 32.03
CA THR A 59 26.18 40.12 32.23
C THR A 59 26.60 40.60 33.61
N GLU A 60 26.48 39.76 34.64
CA GLU A 60 27.05 39.95 35.97
C GLU A 60 28.57 39.98 35.92
N ARG A 61 29.27 39.10 35.19
CA ARG A 61 30.74 39.21 34.99
C ARG A 61 31.17 40.53 34.36
N ARG A 62 30.32 41.14 33.53
CA ARG A 62 30.54 42.47 32.94
C ARG A 62 30.12 43.62 33.86
N SER A 63 29.21 43.38 34.80
CA SER A 63 28.63 44.40 35.70
C SER A 63 29.33 44.44 37.07
N THR A 64 29.85 43.30 37.53
CA THR A 64 30.79 43.16 38.62
C THR A 64 32.15 42.86 37.98
N GLY A 65 32.93 43.91 37.75
CA GLY A 65 34.29 43.80 37.22
C GLY A 65 35.10 42.83 38.08
N TRP A 66 35.25 41.59 37.60
CA TRP A 66 36.42 40.81 37.91
C TRP A 66 37.59 41.51 37.24
N GLN A 67 38.23 42.38 38.01
CA GLN A 67 39.58 42.82 37.74
C GLN A 67 40.49 41.59 37.90
N ASP A 68 40.97 41.06 36.78
CA ASP A 68 42.42 41.01 36.68
C ASP A 68 42.93 42.43 36.96
N ALA A 69 43.89 42.53 37.87
CA ALA A 69 44.49 43.77 38.37
C ALA A 69 44.38 44.99 37.43
N GLY A 70 43.64 46.04 37.85
CA GLY A 70 43.70 47.36 37.22
C GLY A 70 42.39 48.15 37.17
N SER A 71 42.18 49.06 38.12
CA SER A 71 41.15 50.13 38.14
C SER A 71 41.43 51.26 37.11
N PRO A 72 40.58 52.32 36.93
CA PRO A 72 39.21 52.62 37.43
C PRO A 72 38.20 53.23 36.39
N ALA A 73 36.95 53.43 36.87
CA ALA A 73 36.01 54.56 36.62
C ALA A 73 34.82 54.42 35.62
N GLY A 74 33.61 54.69 36.14
CA GLY A 74 32.66 55.65 35.52
C GLY A 74 31.27 55.18 35.03
N ALA A 75 30.24 55.44 35.85
CA ALA A 75 28.88 55.93 35.51
C ALA A 75 27.86 55.08 34.69
N SER A 76 26.70 54.82 35.32
CA SER A 76 25.36 54.52 34.72
C SER A 76 24.66 55.81 34.20
N PRO A 77 23.37 55.87 33.74
CA PRO A 77 22.30 54.86 33.54
C PRO A 77 21.31 55.05 32.32
N MET A 78 20.32 54.13 32.22
CA MET A 78 18.89 54.28 31.81
C MET A 78 18.44 54.53 30.34
N ALA A 79 17.46 53.73 29.85
CA ALA A 79 16.06 54.16 29.54
C ALA A 79 15.17 53.04 28.91
N LYS A 80 13.84 53.22 29.04
CA LYS A 80 12.69 52.30 28.81
C LYS A 80 11.96 52.51 27.46
N GLY A 81 11.14 51.51 27.05
CA GLY A 81 9.93 51.64 26.20
C GLY A 81 9.49 50.26 25.63
N SER A 82 8.44 49.55 26.11
CA SER A 82 6.98 49.68 25.88
C SER A 82 6.57 49.53 24.40
N ALA A 83 5.53 48.81 23.95
CA ALA A 83 4.68 47.67 24.36
C ALA A 83 3.75 47.37 23.14
N GLY A 84 3.39 46.11 22.89
CA GLY A 84 2.36 45.72 21.90
C GLY A 84 1.87 44.30 22.16
N LYS A 85 0.62 44.16 22.64
CA LYS A 85 -0.14 42.92 22.96
C LYS A 85 -0.66 42.27 21.65
N GLY A 86 -0.69 40.94 21.46
CA GLY A 86 -1.58 39.91 22.05
C GLY A 86 -2.60 39.47 20.98
N GLU A 87 -3.03 38.22 20.72
CA GLU A 87 -3.12 36.90 21.38
C GLU A 87 -3.74 35.90 20.33
N PRO A 88 -4.08 34.61 20.59
CA PRO A 88 -3.83 33.75 21.76
C PRO A 88 -3.23 32.37 21.44
N GLY A 89 -2.43 31.86 22.37
CA GLY A 89 -1.98 30.47 22.42
C GLY A 89 -2.99 29.54 23.08
N GLY A 90 -3.12 28.34 22.53
CA GLY A 90 -3.89 27.24 23.10
C GLY A 90 -3.26 26.70 24.38
N MET A 91 -4.08 26.65 25.42
CA MET A 91 -3.78 26.19 26.77
C MET A 91 -3.76 24.65 26.78
N ALA A 92 -2.58 24.05 26.95
CA ALA A 92 -2.44 22.64 27.30
C ALA A 92 -2.05 22.51 28.77
N SER A 93 -2.99 21.95 29.53
CA SER A 93 -2.94 21.48 30.91
C SER A 93 -1.57 20.98 31.38
N ALA A 94 -1.07 21.60 32.45
CA ALA A 94 0.02 21.09 33.26
C ALA A 94 -0.48 19.93 34.14
N GLY A 95 -0.20 18.70 33.70
CA GLY A 95 -0.23 17.50 34.55
C GLY A 95 1.16 17.24 35.11
N GLY A 96 1.32 17.42 36.43
CA GLY A 96 2.51 17.00 37.15
C GLY A 96 2.65 15.47 37.13
N GLY A 97 3.64 14.98 36.39
CA GLY A 97 4.10 13.60 36.42
C GLY A 97 5.60 13.59 36.11
N ASN A 98 6.37 12.79 36.84
CA ASN A 98 7.82 12.61 36.66
C ASN A 98 8.17 12.41 35.18
N ALA A 99 8.58 13.50 34.50
CA ALA A 99 9.15 13.44 33.17
C ALA A 99 10.58 12.89 33.31
N ALA A 100 10.69 11.56 33.32
CA ALA A 100 11.96 10.89 33.13
C ALA A 100 12.52 11.36 31.77
N PHE A 101 13.65 12.07 31.77
CA PHE A 101 14.18 12.61 30.53
C PHE A 101 14.62 11.46 29.62
N GLU A 102 14.02 11.44 28.44
CA GLU A 102 14.24 10.48 27.36
C GLU A 102 15.52 10.86 26.59
N VAL A 103 16.41 9.89 26.34
CA VAL A 103 17.72 10.11 25.69
C VAL A 103 17.95 9.06 24.59
N SER A 104 18.43 9.50 23.42
CA SER A 104 18.83 8.61 22.33
C SER A 104 20.18 7.96 22.61
N MET A 105 20.30 6.70 22.22
CA MET A 105 21.56 5.95 22.27
C MET A 105 22.54 6.50 21.23
N ILE A 106 23.85 6.46 21.50
CA ILE A 106 24.94 6.77 20.54
C ILE A 106 26.00 5.66 20.60
N PRO A 107 26.94 5.56 19.63
CA PRO A 107 27.89 4.45 19.58
C PRO A 107 28.72 4.26 20.86
N GLU A 108 29.03 5.33 21.58
CA GLU A 108 29.78 5.31 22.83
C GLU A 108 29.01 4.69 24.02
N ASP A 109 27.71 4.39 23.89
CA ASP A 109 26.94 3.65 24.91
C ASP A 109 27.25 2.16 24.98
N TYR A 110 27.76 1.60 23.87
CA TYR A 110 27.93 0.17 23.78
C TYR A 110 29.09 -0.28 24.67
N LYS A 111 28.75 -1.13 25.64
CA LYS A 111 29.70 -1.62 26.62
C LYS A 111 30.59 -2.67 25.96
N ARG A 112 31.86 -2.67 26.34
CA ARG A 112 32.81 -3.70 25.92
C ARG A 112 32.42 -5.05 26.51
N LEU A 113 32.60 -6.11 25.73
CA LEU A 113 32.56 -7.48 26.24
C LEU A 113 33.57 -7.67 27.38
N SER A 114 33.20 -8.50 28.36
CA SER A 114 34.10 -8.76 29.48
C SER A 114 35.40 -9.43 28.99
N PRO A 115 36.55 -9.15 29.63
CA PRO A 115 37.81 -9.81 29.28
C PRO A 115 37.72 -11.34 29.32
N GLU A 116 36.89 -11.90 30.21
CA GLU A 116 36.65 -13.34 30.32
C GLU A 116 35.96 -13.95 29.11
N VAL A 117 35.03 -13.22 28.48
CA VAL A 117 34.36 -13.67 27.26
C VAL A 117 35.34 -13.65 26.10
N ILE A 118 36.08 -12.54 25.94
CA ILE A 118 37.05 -12.37 24.85
C ILE A 118 38.17 -13.41 24.96
N ALA A 119 38.69 -13.68 26.16
CA ALA A 119 39.78 -14.64 26.37
C ALA A 119 39.45 -16.09 25.96
N LYS A 120 38.15 -16.45 25.91
CA LYS A 120 37.70 -17.78 25.48
C LYS A 120 37.66 -17.92 23.96
N ILE A 121 37.57 -16.81 23.24
CA ILE A 121 37.43 -16.78 21.78
C ILE A 121 38.84 -16.77 21.18
N LYS A 122 39.21 -17.86 20.49
CA LYS A 122 40.49 -17.92 19.78
C LYS A 122 40.30 -17.31 18.39
N PRO A 123 41.12 -16.35 17.94
CA PRO A 123 41.04 -15.85 16.57
C PRO A 123 41.42 -16.98 15.60
N LEU A 124 40.80 -17.03 14.42
CA LEU A 124 41.26 -17.91 13.35
C LEU A 124 42.68 -17.54 12.92
N THR A 125 43.49 -18.55 12.64
CA THR A 125 44.86 -18.39 12.14
C THR A 125 44.99 -19.06 10.78
N ASP A 126 46.07 -18.79 10.05
CA ASP A 126 46.46 -19.44 8.80
C ASP A 126 47.50 -20.56 9.00
N ASP A 127 47.80 -20.91 10.25
CA ASP A 127 48.74 -21.98 10.61
C ASP A 127 48.30 -23.33 10.02
N PRO A 128 49.04 -23.91 9.05
CA PRO A 128 48.66 -25.16 8.40
C PRO A 128 48.83 -26.38 9.32
N GLU A 129 49.66 -26.29 10.35
CA GLU A 129 49.99 -27.41 11.26
C GLU A 129 49.12 -27.43 12.52
N THR A 130 48.04 -26.64 12.56
CA THR A 130 47.20 -26.53 13.75
C THR A 130 46.50 -27.86 14.08
N SER A 131 46.66 -28.32 15.31
CA SER A 131 45.93 -29.47 15.87
C SER A 131 44.72 -29.06 16.72
N ASP A 132 44.39 -27.76 16.77
CA ASP A 132 43.25 -27.27 17.54
C ASP A 132 41.94 -27.67 16.86
N THR A 133 41.14 -28.48 17.54
CA THR A 133 39.90 -29.02 16.98
C THR A 133 38.89 -27.94 16.62
N GLY A 134 38.90 -26.79 17.32
CA GLY A 134 38.03 -25.66 17.05
C GLY A 134 38.43 -24.90 15.79
N GLN A 135 39.74 -24.66 15.60
CA GLN A 135 40.28 -24.12 14.34
C GLN A 135 39.89 -25.03 13.17
N LEU A 136 40.16 -26.33 13.28
CA LEU A 136 39.88 -27.29 12.21
C LEU A 136 38.38 -27.36 11.86
N ALA A 137 37.50 -27.40 12.86
CA ALA A 137 36.05 -27.42 12.64
C ALA A 137 35.54 -26.11 11.99
N ALA A 138 35.99 -24.96 12.50
CA ALA A 138 35.62 -23.65 11.98
C ALA A 138 36.11 -23.44 10.54
N ARG A 139 37.38 -23.78 10.26
CA ARG A 139 37.97 -23.66 8.91
C ARG A 139 37.24 -24.55 7.90
N ARG A 140 36.95 -25.81 8.28
CA ARG A 140 36.18 -26.72 7.43
C ARG A 140 34.78 -26.16 7.16
N TYR A 141 34.08 -25.71 8.19
CA TYR A 141 32.75 -25.10 8.04
C TYR A 141 32.77 -23.91 7.08
N LEU A 142 33.72 -22.98 7.23
CA LEU A 142 33.83 -21.81 6.36
C LEU A 142 34.14 -22.20 4.92
N ALA A 143 35.05 -23.14 4.71
CA ALA A 143 35.37 -23.66 3.38
C ALA A 143 34.16 -24.33 2.70
N ASP A 144 33.40 -25.16 3.44
CA ASP A 144 32.18 -25.79 2.94
C ASP A 144 31.08 -24.75 2.62
N MET A 145 31.12 -23.57 3.25
CA MET A 145 30.24 -22.43 2.94
C MET A 145 30.77 -21.53 1.80
N GLY A 146 31.91 -21.87 1.20
CA GLY A 146 32.53 -21.08 0.13
C GLY A 146 33.28 -19.82 0.60
N ILE A 147 33.57 -19.70 1.90
CA ILE A 147 34.28 -18.56 2.48
C ILE A 147 35.77 -18.91 2.63
N SER A 148 36.63 -18.06 2.08
CA SER A 148 38.08 -18.26 2.21
C SER A 148 38.57 -17.99 3.63
N LEU A 149 39.64 -18.68 4.04
CA LEU A 149 40.26 -18.47 5.34
C LEU A 149 40.74 -17.01 5.51
N LYS A 150 41.25 -16.41 4.42
CA LYS A 150 41.66 -15.01 4.40
C LYS A 150 40.49 -14.08 4.76
N THR A 151 39.34 -14.21 4.09
CA THR A 151 38.15 -13.40 4.38
C THR A 151 37.68 -13.58 5.82
N ALA A 152 37.71 -14.80 6.34
CA ALA A 152 37.31 -15.08 7.73
C ALA A 152 38.26 -14.43 8.76
N ILE A 153 39.57 -14.46 8.52
CA ILE A 153 40.58 -13.78 9.36
C ILE A 153 40.40 -12.26 9.28
N ASP A 154 40.22 -11.70 8.08
CA ASP A 154 40.00 -10.27 7.85
C ASP A 154 38.67 -9.78 8.49
N ALA A 155 37.68 -10.66 8.61
CA ALA A 155 36.43 -10.43 9.32
C ALA A 155 36.53 -10.69 10.83
N ARG A 156 37.71 -11.08 11.34
CA ARG A 156 38.00 -11.36 12.75
C ARG A 156 37.09 -12.43 13.35
N ILE A 157 36.78 -13.46 12.55
CA ILE A 157 36.02 -14.61 13.04
C ILE A 157 36.85 -15.39 14.06
N GLY A 158 36.22 -15.70 15.18
CA GLY A 158 36.80 -16.54 16.22
C GLY A 158 36.29 -17.98 16.18
N CYS A 159 36.96 -18.86 16.91
CA CYS A 159 36.55 -20.24 17.14
C CYS A 159 36.73 -20.62 18.62
N LEU A 160 35.83 -21.46 19.13
CA LEU A 160 35.88 -21.98 20.50
C LEU A 160 34.90 -23.15 20.67
N VAL A 161 35.04 -23.88 21.77
CA VAL A 161 33.98 -24.78 22.25
C VAL A 161 33.05 -23.99 23.14
N HIS A 162 31.76 -23.91 22.80
CA HIS A 162 30.81 -23.11 23.55
C HIS A 162 29.44 -23.78 23.69
N ARG A 163 28.70 -23.35 24.71
CA ARG A 163 27.35 -23.85 24.97
C ARG A 163 26.34 -23.13 24.09
N CYS A 164 25.73 -23.85 23.15
CA CYS A 164 24.69 -23.31 22.28
C CYS A 164 23.36 -24.01 22.50
N PHE A 165 22.28 -23.34 22.12
CA PHE A 165 20.90 -23.81 22.27
C PHE A 165 20.30 -24.06 20.89
N GLY A 166 19.48 -25.12 20.78
CA GLY A 166 18.86 -25.51 19.51
C GLY A 166 18.02 -24.38 18.91
N GLY A 167 18.17 -24.17 17.60
CA GLY A 167 17.33 -23.26 16.82
C GLY A 167 15.87 -23.71 16.77
N LYS A 168 14.97 -22.78 16.43
CA LYS A 168 13.50 -22.93 16.36
C LYS A 168 13.02 -23.93 15.28
N ASP A 169 13.35 -25.20 15.37
CA ASP A 169 12.78 -26.27 14.51
C ASP A 169 11.91 -27.26 15.29
N SER A 170 11.66 -27.05 16.60
CA SER A 170 10.60 -27.80 17.29
C SER A 170 9.24 -27.15 17.03
N LYS A 171 8.35 -27.89 16.35
CA LYS A 171 6.93 -27.57 16.08
C LYS A 171 6.11 -27.11 17.31
N ASP A 172 6.65 -27.23 18.51
CA ASP A 172 6.01 -26.78 19.75
C ASP A 172 6.69 -25.50 20.25
N GLY A 173 6.10 -24.36 19.91
CA GLY A 173 6.54 -23.01 20.32
C GLY A 173 6.40 -22.74 21.83
N LYS A 174 7.10 -23.51 22.66
CA LYS A 174 7.33 -23.20 24.07
C LYS A 174 8.81 -22.94 24.29
N ASP A 175 9.13 -21.74 24.76
CA ASP A 175 10.42 -21.35 25.31
C ASP A 175 10.90 -22.37 26.36
N LYS A 176 11.68 -23.37 25.93
CA LYS A 176 12.44 -24.21 26.86
C LYS A 176 13.74 -23.49 27.21
N LYS A 177 13.65 -22.40 27.98
CA LYS A 177 14.80 -21.76 28.65
C LYS A 177 15.51 -22.67 29.68
N ASN A 178 15.05 -23.92 29.86
CA ASN A 178 15.56 -24.88 30.85
C ASN A 178 16.09 -26.20 30.24
N ALA A 179 16.46 -26.24 28.96
CA ALA A 179 17.27 -27.36 28.45
C ALA A 179 18.76 -27.07 28.73
N ALA A 180 19.46 -27.98 29.42
CA ALA A 180 20.91 -27.88 29.61
C ALA A 180 21.58 -27.83 28.22
N GLY A 181 22.05 -26.64 27.81
CA GLY A 181 22.68 -26.45 26.50
C GLY A 181 23.87 -27.40 26.31
N MET A 182 24.03 -27.90 25.10
CA MET A 182 25.13 -28.80 24.72
C MET A 182 26.37 -27.99 24.32
N MET A 183 27.55 -28.58 24.52
CA MET A 183 28.82 -28.00 24.07
C MET A 183 29.03 -28.36 22.60
N TYR A 184 29.31 -27.37 21.78
CA TYR A 184 29.59 -27.53 20.35
C TYR A 184 30.91 -26.85 19.99
N GLN A 185 31.56 -27.30 18.93
CA GLN A 185 32.53 -26.44 18.24
C GLN A 185 31.75 -25.31 17.59
N CYS A 186 32.19 -24.07 17.79
CA CYS A 186 31.50 -22.88 17.33
C CYS A 186 32.42 -21.92 16.60
N ILE A 187 31.86 -21.22 15.62
CA ILE A 187 32.39 -19.96 15.13
C ILE A 187 31.79 -18.79 15.93
N ALA A 188 32.57 -17.75 16.12
CA ALA A 188 32.22 -16.55 16.87
C ALA A 188 32.25 -15.31 15.96
N TYR A 189 31.09 -14.71 15.76
CA TYR A 189 30.92 -13.43 15.08
C TYR A 189 31.06 -12.31 16.11
N VAL A 190 32.28 -11.76 16.23
CA VAL A 190 32.56 -10.66 17.15
C VAL A 190 32.21 -9.34 16.46
N ASN A 191 31.31 -8.57 17.07
CA ASN A 191 30.91 -7.26 16.57
C ASN A 191 31.68 -6.15 17.28
N TYR A 192 32.09 -5.15 16.51
CA TYR A 192 32.93 -4.05 16.96
C TYR A 192 32.23 -2.70 16.81
N ILE A 193 32.53 -1.79 17.73
CA ILE A 193 32.20 -0.36 17.62
C ILE A 193 33.40 0.43 18.11
N ASN A 194 33.88 1.38 17.31
CA ASN A 194 35.08 2.16 17.59
C ASN A 194 36.28 1.24 17.88
N GLY A 195 36.38 0.11 17.16
CA GLY A 195 37.40 -0.91 17.36
C GLY A 195 37.27 -1.75 18.63
N GLN A 196 36.26 -1.53 19.47
CA GLN A 196 36.04 -2.28 20.72
C GLN A 196 35.05 -3.43 20.48
N PRO A 197 35.33 -4.65 20.99
CA PRO A 197 34.39 -5.77 20.90
C PRO A 197 33.22 -5.57 21.86
N VAL A 198 32.00 -5.44 21.33
CA VAL A 198 30.80 -5.05 22.11
C VAL A 198 29.72 -6.12 22.14
N ASN A 199 29.73 -7.07 21.21
CA ASN A 199 28.76 -8.15 21.15
C ASN A 199 29.40 -9.36 20.45
N VAL A 200 29.03 -10.58 20.82
CA VAL A 200 29.45 -11.77 20.10
C VAL A 200 28.30 -12.75 19.98
N LYS A 201 28.11 -13.26 18.76
CA LYS A 201 27.20 -14.37 18.49
C LYS A 201 27.99 -15.62 18.15
N TYR A 202 27.56 -16.74 18.72
CA TYR A 202 28.17 -18.03 18.50
C TYR A 202 27.22 -18.91 17.70
N ARG A 203 27.76 -19.58 16.69
CA ARG A 203 27.05 -20.57 15.88
C ARG A 203 27.80 -21.89 15.92
N SER A 204 27.10 -22.97 16.24
CA SER A 204 27.67 -24.31 16.14
C SER A 204 28.10 -24.63 14.71
N CYS A 205 29.24 -25.30 14.57
CA CYS A 205 29.81 -25.73 13.30
C CYS A 205 30.19 -27.22 13.30
N ASP A 206 29.62 -28.00 14.23
CA ASP A 206 29.81 -29.45 14.22
C ASP A 206 29.10 -30.09 13.02
N ALA A 207 29.83 -30.92 12.28
CA ALA A 207 29.32 -31.65 11.13
C ALA A 207 28.53 -32.88 11.57
N THR A 208 27.39 -33.13 10.92
CA THR A 208 26.51 -34.27 11.14
C THR A 208 26.14 -34.92 9.80
N ALA A 209 25.48 -36.08 9.84
CA ALA A 209 25.04 -36.78 8.62
C ALA A 209 24.07 -35.95 7.75
N SER A 210 23.33 -35.00 8.36
CA SER A 210 22.37 -34.11 7.68
C SER A 210 22.92 -32.69 7.44
N GLY A 211 24.23 -32.50 7.51
CA GLY A 211 24.89 -31.19 7.39
C GLY A 211 25.34 -30.64 8.74
N TYR A 212 25.42 -29.31 8.86
CA TYR A 212 25.95 -28.66 10.07
C TYR A 212 24.86 -28.41 11.12
N THR A 213 25.25 -28.55 12.39
CA THR A 213 24.43 -28.13 13.53
C THR A 213 24.07 -26.63 13.43
N LYS A 214 22.83 -26.27 13.80
CA LYS A 214 22.31 -24.88 13.72
C LYS A 214 21.93 -24.32 15.09
N CYS A 215 22.76 -24.55 16.11
CA CYS A 215 22.57 -24.04 17.46
C CYS A 215 23.24 -22.66 17.60
N TRP A 216 22.65 -21.80 18.45
CA TRP A 216 23.11 -20.44 18.65
C TRP A 216 23.21 -20.07 20.13
N SER A 217 24.07 -19.11 20.43
CA SER A 217 24.08 -18.35 21.69
C SER A 217 24.69 -16.96 21.45
N GLN A 218 24.54 -16.05 22.41
CA GLN A 218 25.00 -14.68 22.29
C GLN A 218 25.41 -14.13 23.65
N ASP A 219 26.57 -13.46 23.69
CA ASP A 219 26.98 -12.63 24.82
C ASP A 219 26.90 -11.16 24.38
N SER A 220 26.04 -10.39 25.03
CA SER A 220 25.94 -8.94 24.82
C SER A 220 25.73 -8.20 26.14
N PRO A 221 26.65 -7.30 26.55
CA PRO A 221 26.51 -6.47 27.75
C PRO A 221 25.54 -5.29 27.55
N THR A 222 25.14 -5.02 26.30
CA THR A 222 24.23 -3.91 25.95
C THR A 222 23.06 -4.44 25.11
N THR A 223 21.86 -3.96 25.39
CA THR A 223 20.64 -4.21 24.60
C THR A 223 20.00 -2.86 24.27
N PRO A 224 19.60 -2.59 23.02
CA PRO A 224 19.64 -3.46 21.84
C PRO A 224 21.07 -3.78 21.39
N CYS A 225 21.22 -4.88 20.64
CA CYS A 225 22.50 -5.20 20.02
C CYS A 225 22.72 -4.32 18.78
N PRO A 226 23.97 -3.96 18.46
CA PRO A 226 24.25 -3.20 17.26
C PRO A 226 24.17 -4.10 16.01
N PRO A 227 23.92 -3.54 14.81
CA PRO A 227 24.01 -4.29 13.55
C PRO A 227 25.40 -4.91 13.41
N TYR A 228 25.49 -6.14 12.93
CA TYR A 228 26.78 -6.79 12.79
C TYR A 228 27.62 -6.08 11.73
N ASN A 229 28.92 -5.92 12.02
CA ASN A 229 29.89 -5.26 11.17
C ASN A 229 29.62 -3.75 10.93
N ILE A 230 28.81 -3.09 11.77
CA ILE A 230 28.51 -1.65 11.63
C ILE A 230 29.75 -0.75 11.71
N ASP A 231 30.84 -1.22 12.33
CA ASP A 231 32.13 -0.50 12.34
C ASP A 231 32.73 -0.33 10.93
N CYS A 232 32.28 -1.09 9.94
CA CYS A 232 32.73 -0.94 8.54
C CYS A 232 32.28 0.38 7.89
N ILE A 233 31.38 1.13 8.53
CA ILE A 233 30.96 2.48 8.12
C ILE A 233 31.34 3.56 9.15
N ASN A 234 32.23 3.23 10.09
CA ASN A 234 32.59 4.13 11.18
C ASN A 234 33.36 5.37 10.66
N PRO A 235 32.88 6.59 10.92
CA PRO A 235 33.55 7.84 10.57
C PRO A 235 35.00 7.97 11.03
N LEU A 236 35.40 7.28 12.10
CA LEU A 236 36.75 7.32 12.65
C LEU A 236 37.71 6.36 11.91
N LEU A 237 37.18 5.38 11.19
CA LEU A 237 37.97 4.34 10.52
C LEU A 237 38.08 4.54 9.01
N ILE A 238 37.24 5.40 8.44
CA ILE A 238 37.04 5.57 7.00
C ILE A 238 37.36 7.01 6.62
N ALA A 239 38.21 7.19 5.62
CA ALA A 239 38.64 8.50 5.16
C ALA A 239 37.61 9.15 4.22
N GLU A 240 36.83 8.34 3.51
CA GLU A 240 35.84 8.76 2.54
C GLU A 240 34.67 9.52 3.19
N GLU A 241 34.38 10.75 2.76
CA GLU A 241 33.29 11.56 3.31
C GLU A 241 31.91 10.91 3.13
N ASN A 242 31.67 10.25 1.99
CA ASN A 242 30.42 9.56 1.68
C ASN A 242 30.68 8.12 1.26
N ILE A 243 29.77 7.23 1.67
CA ILE A 243 29.81 5.81 1.32
C ILE A 243 28.82 5.59 0.15
N PRO A 244 29.28 5.22 -1.06
CA PRO A 244 28.40 5.10 -2.22
C PRO A 244 27.28 4.09 -2.00
N ARG A 245 27.61 2.95 -1.38
CA ARG A 245 26.67 1.84 -1.23
C ARG A 245 26.97 1.03 0.03
N LEU A 246 25.93 0.75 0.80
CA LEU A 246 25.95 -0.17 1.94
C LEU A 246 24.96 -1.32 1.66
N ILE A 247 25.40 -2.55 1.85
CA ILE A 247 24.54 -3.73 1.68
C ILE A 247 24.05 -4.18 3.06
N VAL A 248 22.74 -4.38 3.19
CA VAL A 248 22.08 -4.82 4.43
C VAL A 248 21.47 -6.20 4.20
N THR A 249 21.85 -7.13 5.07
CA THR A 249 21.44 -8.55 5.03
C THR A 249 20.69 -8.97 6.30
N GLU A 250 20.09 -10.17 6.30
CA GLU A 250 19.44 -10.71 7.49
C GLU A 250 20.45 -11.24 8.53
N GLY A 251 21.44 -12.03 8.09
CA GLY A 251 22.33 -12.77 8.99
C GLY A 251 23.83 -12.50 8.80
N GLU A 252 24.62 -12.84 9.81
CA GLU A 252 26.08 -12.61 9.80
C GLU A 252 26.83 -13.44 8.75
N ARG A 253 26.28 -14.60 8.34
CA ARG A 253 26.84 -15.43 7.28
C ARG A 253 26.81 -14.69 5.94
N ASP A 254 25.72 -14.01 5.63
CA ASP A 254 25.56 -13.26 4.38
C ASP A 254 26.52 -12.07 4.30
N VAL A 255 26.86 -11.48 5.46
CA VAL A 255 27.92 -10.46 5.55
C VAL A 255 29.26 -11.05 5.12
N LEU A 256 29.61 -12.25 5.58
CA LEU A 256 30.85 -12.91 5.15
C LEU A 256 30.82 -13.27 3.66
N THR A 257 29.69 -13.78 3.16
CA THR A 257 29.48 -14.09 1.74
C THR A 257 29.73 -12.88 0.85
N LEU A 258 29.16 -11.72 1.19
CA LEU A 258 29.33 -10.50 0.41
C LEU A 258 30.74 -9.92 0.54
N ARG A 259 31.40 -10.08 1.70
CA ARG A 259 32.82 -9.74 1.85
C ARG A 259 33.72 -10.62 0.99
N GLU A 260 33.45 -11.92 0.90
CA GLU A 260 34.14 -12.85 -0.01
C GLU A 260 33.95 -12.42 -1.48
N ALA A 261 32.75 -11.95 -1.84
CA ALA A 261 32.46 -11.39 -3.16
C ALA A 261 33.08 -10.00 -3.43
N GLY A 262 33.83 -9.44 -2.47
CA GLY A 262 34.58 -8.19 -2.62
C GLY A 262 33.85 -6.92 -2.18
N TYR A 263 32.73 -7.03 -1.45
CA TYR A 263 32.01 -5.87 -0.93
C TYR A 263 32.49 -5.50 0.48
N PRO A 264 33.11 -4.31 0.69
CA PRO A 264 33.66 -3.94 2.00
C PRO A 264 32.61 -3.39 2.98
N TYR A 265 31.55 -2.78 2.45
CA TYR A 265 30.49 -2.10 3.23
C TYR A 265 29.25 -2.98 3.29
N VAL A 266 29.22 -3.87 4.28
CA VAL A 266 28.14 -4.85 4.46
C VAL A 266 27.82 -5.01 5.93
N ILE A 267 26.54 -5.01 6.27
CA ILE A 267 26.04 -5.23 7.63
C ILE A 267 24.88 -6.23 7.64
N SER A 268 24.61 -6.83 8.79
CA SER A 268 23.36 -7.56 9.03
C SER A 268 22.58 -6.95 10.19
N VAL A 269 21.25 -7.14 10.17
CA VAL A 269 20.39 -6.68 11.25
C VAL A 269 20.69 -7.41 12.57
N PRO A 270 20.51 -6.77 13.74
CA PRO A 270 21.01 -7.29 15.00
C PRO A 270 20.43 -8.66 15.43
N ASN A 271 19.19 -8.98 15.08
CA ASN A 271 18.47 -10.18 15.54
C ASN A 271 17.70 -10.88 14.40
N GLY A 272 18.23 -10.83 13.17
CA GLY A 272 17.57 -11.39 11.98
C GLY A 272 16.17 -10.80 11.73
N ALA A 273 15.25 -11.60 11.17
CA ALA A 273 13.87 -11.17 10.89
C ALA A 273 13.07 -10.63 12.10
N ALA A 274 13.49 -10.94 13.34
CA ALA A 274 12.85 -10.44 14.57
C ALA A 274 13.41 -9.09 15.06
N SER A 275 14.26 -8.43 14.28
CA SER A 275 14.92 -7.18 14.66
C SER A 275 13.94 -6.01 14.78
N ASP A 276 14.02 -5.28 15.89
CA ASP A 276 13.44 -3.93 16.01
C ASP A 276 14.41 -2.92 15.38
N LEU A 277 14.17 -2.60 14.10
CA LEU A 277 15.02 -1.72 13.30
C LEU A 277 15.17 -0.33 13.94
N SER A 278 14.09 0.16 14.57
CA SER A 278 14.09 1.48 15.19
C SER A 278 15.12 1.59 16.30
N LYS A 279 15.24 0.55 17.14
CA LYS A 279 16.19 0.46 18.25
C LYS A 279 17.58 0.07 17.79
N GLY A 280 17.70 -0.89 16.88
CA GLY A 280 18.99 -1.40 16.43
C GLY A 280 19.83 -0.35 15.69
N PHE A 281 19.18 0.50 14.89
CA PHE A 281 19.85 1.50 14.07
C PHE A 281 19.90 2.91 14.68
N GLU A 282 19.19 3.19 15.77
CA GLU A 282 19.08 4.54 16.34
C GLU A 282 20.44 5.19 16.58
N ALA A 283 21.34 4.46 17.24
CA ALA A 283 22.68 4.95 17.60
C ALA A 283 23.56 5.26 16.39
N PHE A 284 23.25 4.68 15.23
CA PHE A 284 24.08 4.75 14.03
C PHE A 284 23.48 5.61 12.92
N ARG A 285 22.36 6.31 13.17
CA ARG A 285 21.76 7.24 12.19
C ARG A 285 22.79 8.20 11.58
N PRO A 286 23.65 8.90 12.36
CA PRO A 286 24.65 9.80 11.79
C PRO A 286 25.68 9.10 10.87
N TRP A 287 25.92 7.80 11.08
CA TRP A 287 26.82 7.02 10.22
C TRP A 287 26.10 6.62 8.93
N LEU A 288 24.84 6.21 9.03
CA LEU A 288 23.98 5.79 7.91
C LEU A 288 23.54 6.97 7.02
N ASP A 289 23.54 8.20 7.53
CA ASP A 289 23.22 9.40 6.75
C ASP A 289 24.30 9.71 5.69
N ARG A 290 25.52 9.20 5.86
CA ARG A 290 26.62 9.31 4.89
C ARG A 290 26.54 8.28 3.76
N VAL A 291 25.60 7.34 3.85
CA VAL A 291 25.37 6.30 2.85
C VAL A 291 24.40 6.82 1.79
N GLN A 292 24.84 6.78 0.52
CA GLN A 292 24.02 7.24 -0.60
C GLN A 292 22.93 6.21 -0.96
N GLU A 293 23.33 4.96 -1.20
CA GLU A 293 22.42 3.86 -1.56
C GLU A 293 22.45 2.72 -0.54
N LEU A 294 21.27 2.18 -0.22
CA LEU A 294 21.13 1.00 0.63
C LEU A 294 20.63 -0.17 -0.22
N VAL A 295 21.47 -1.17 -0.41
CA VAL A 295 21.05 -2.41 -1.09
C VAL A 295 20.54 -3.39 -0.04
N ILE A 296 19.26 -3.70 -0.08
CA ILE A 296 18.63 -4.70 0.78
C ILE A 296 18.72 -6.07 0.10
N CYS A 297 19.50 -6.97 0.69
CA CYS A 297 19.67 -8.35 0.27
C CYS A 297 19.16 -9.27 1.38
N GLY A 298 17.84 -9.46 1.41
CA GLY A 298 17.17 -10.28 2.43
C GLY A 298 16.76 -11.66 1.92
N ASP A 299 16.39 -12.54 2.86
CA ASP A 299 15.99 -13.91 2.57
C ASP A 299 14.67 -13.97 1.78
N SER A 300 14.54 -15.00 0.94
CA SER A 300 13.35 -15.24 0.11
C SER A 300 12.18 -15.90 0.86
N ASP A 301 12.39 -16.32 2.12
CA ASP A 301 11.35 -16.90 2.97
C ASP A 301 10.36 -15.84 3.52
N LEU A 302 9.28 -16.30 4.17
CA LEU A 302 8.23 -15.39 4.67
C LEU A 302 8.75 -14.39 5.73
N PRO A 303 9.53 -14.82 6.74
CA PRO A 303 10.18 -13.89 7.67
C PRO A 303 11.10 -12.88 6.98
N GLY A 304 11.94 -13.33 6.04
CA GLY A 304 12.87 -12.49 5.28
C GLY A 304 12.16 -11.42 4.47
N ARG A 305 11.12 -11.80 3.70
CA ARG A 305 10.31 -10.84 2.94
C ARG A 305 9.62 -9.80 3.84
N THR A 306 9.21 -10.19 5.04
CA THR A 306 8.65 -9.25 6.02
C THR A 306 9.71 -8.26 6.52
N LEU A 307 10.91 -8.75 6.81
CA LEU A 307 12.05 -7.91 7.18
C LEU A 307 12.42 -6.93 6.07
N VAL A 308 12.48 -7.38 4.81
CA VAL A 308 12.76 -6.53 3.63
C VAL A 308 11.75 -5.39 3.55
N LYS A 309 10.46 -5.66 3.77
CA LYS A 309 9.43 -4.63 3.82
C LYS A 309 9.66 -3.63 4.97
N HIS A 310 9.96 -4.11 6.18
CA HIS A 310 10.25 -3.21 7.30
C HIS A 310 11.50 -2.35 7.08
N LEU A 311 12.53 -2.90 6.43
CA LEU A 311 13.73 -2.17 6.03
C LEU A 311 13.40 -1.10 4.97
N ALA A 312 12.55 -1.43 4.01
CA ALA A 312 12.04 -0.46 3.02
C ALA A 312 11.29 0.70 3.71
N ASP A 313 10.40 0.39 4.63
CA ASP A 313 9.63 1.40 5.38
C ASP A 313 10.54 2.27 6.27
N TYR A 314 11.59 1.68 6.86
CA TYR A 314 12.51 2.39 7.75
C TYR A 314 13.47 3.32 7.01
N PHE A 315 14.09 2.84 5.93
CA PHE A 315 15.13 3.57 5.18
C PHE A 315 14.57 4.39 4.01
N GLY A 316 13.32 4.13 3.60
CA GLY A 316 12.59 4.88 2.60
C GLY A 316 13.11 4.67 1.18
N THR A 317 13.10 5.75 0.39
CA THR A 317 13.38 5.73 -1.05
C THR A 317 14.84 5.47 -1.43
N ARG A 318 15.76 5.42 -0.46
CA ARG A 318 17.17 5.08 -0.67
C ARG A 318 17.43 3.59 -0.88
N CYS A 319 16.40 2.76 -0.67
CA CYS A 319 16.51 1.31 -0.76
C CYS A 319 16.45 0.81 -2.21
N LEU A 320 17.45 0.02 -2.57
CA LEU A 320 17.46 -0.88 -3.72
C LEU A 320 17.27 -2.31 -3.23
N PHE A 321 16.64 -3.16 -4.03
CA PHE A 321 16.30 -4.53 -3.68
C PHE A 321 16.91 -5.48 -4.68
N THR A 322 17.36 -6.63 -4.18
CA THR A 322 17.91 -7.71 -4.99
C THR A 322 16.87 -8.79 -5.23
N VAL A 323 17.02 -9.55 -6.32
CA VAL A 323 16.22 -10.73 -6.61
C VAL A 323 17.17 -11.93 -6.67
N LEU A 324 16.94 -12.92 -5.81
CA LEU A 324 17.77 -14.13 -5.75
C LEU A 324 17.30 -15.17 -6.79
N PRO A 325 18.21 -15.86 -7.49
CA PRO A 325 17.89 -16.85 -8.52
C PRO A 325 17.49 -18.22 -7.93
N GLY A 326 16.88 -19.06 -8.76
CA GLY A 326 16.88 -20.52 -8.59
C GLY A 326 16.28 -21.08 -7.30
N GLY A 327 15.40 -20.33 -6.63
CA GLY A 327 14.83 -20.74 -5.34
C GLY A 327 15.83 -20.73 -4.17
N CYS A 328 16.99 -20.07 -4.33
CA CYS A 328 17.93 -19.86 -3.24
C CYS A 328 17.27 -19.09 -2.09
N LYS A 329 17.57 -19.52 -0.86
CA LYS A 329 16.99 -18.89 0.32
C LYS A 329 17.63 -17.54 0.60
N ASP A 330 18.96 -17.51 0.66
CA ASP A 330 19.78 -16.36 1.01
C ASP A 330 20.93 -16.20 0.01
N ILE A 331 21.68 -15.10 0.11
CA ILE A 331 22.81 -14.83 -0.80
C ILE A 331 23.96 -15.84 -0.61
N SER A 332 24.06 -16.43 0.58
CA SER A 332 25.04 -17.47 0.87
C SER A 332 24.76 -18.77 0.11
N ASP A 333 23.49 -19.13 -0.09
CA ASP A 333 23.10 -20.25 -0.94
C ASP A 333 23.43 -19.97 -2.42
N VAL A 334 23.31 -18.72 -2.87
CA VAL A 334 23.72 -18.31 -4.23
C VAL A 334 25.23 -18.49 -4.41
N LEU A 335 26.04 -18.08 -3.44
CA LEU A 335 27.50 -18.25 -3.50
C LEU A 335 27.88 -19.72 -3.66
N VAL A 336 27.25 -20.61 -2.87
CA VAL A 336 27.52 -22.05 -2.93
C VAL A 336 27.06 -22.67 -4.25
N ALA A 337 25.92 -22.25 -4.79
CA ALA A 337 25.35 -22.84 -6.00
C ALA A 337 25.94 -22.28 -7.31
N TYR A 338 26.25 -20.99 -7.36
CA TYR A 338 26.56 -20.26 -8.60
C TYR A 338 27.87 -19.47 -8.55
N GLY A 339 28.51 -19.34 -7.39
CA GLY A 339 29.79 -18.64 -7.23
C GLY A 339 29.68 -17.11 -7.11
N ALA A 340 30.83 -16.46 -6.88
CA ALA A 340 30.91 -15.04 -6.54
C ALA A 340 30.53 -14.10 -7.69
N ASP A 341 30.68 -14.54 -8.94
CA ASP A 341 30.34 -13.73 -10.13
C ASP A 341 28.84 -13.43 -10.19
N VAL A 342 28.01 -14.45 -9.92
CA VAL A 342 26.55 -14.30 -9.88
C VAL A 342 26.12 -13.47 -8.66
N VAL A 343 26.80 -13.59 -7.51
CA VAL A 343 26.56 -12.70 -6.37
C VAL A 343 26.81 -11.24 -6.76
N ARG A 344 27.89 -10.94 -7.50
CA ARG A 344 28.19 -9.58 -7.97
C ARG A 344 27.17 -9.07 -8.98
N GLU A 345 26.68 -9.92 -9.87
CA GLU A 345 25.62 -9.59 -10.81
C GLU A 345 24.32 -9.20 -10.09
N ILE A 346 23.89 -9.99 -9.11
CA ILE A 346 22.67 -9.73 -8.33
C ILE A 346 22.75 -8.38 -7.63
N ILE A 347 23.86 -8.10 -6.93
CA ILE A 347 24.06 -6.82 -6.24
C ILE A 347 24.18 -5.66 -7.23
N GLY A 348 24.76 -5.89 -8.40
CA GLY A 348 24.84 -4.91 -9.49
C GLY A 348 23.47 -4.57 -10.09
N SER A 349 22.56 -5.55 -10.14
CA SER A 349 21.20 -5.40 -10.67
C SER A 349 20.16 -4.88 -9.66
N ALA A 350 20.58 -4.53 -8.44
CA ALA A 350 19.66 -4.08 -7.40
C ALA A 350 18.86 -2.85 -7.87
N CYS A 351 17.53 -2.89 -7.74
CA CYS A 351 16.63 -1.87 -8.28
C CYS A 351 15.69 -1.31 -7.20
N PRO A 352 15.14 -0.09 -7.37
CA PRO A 352 14.15 0.45 -6.44
C PRO A 352 12.92 -0.45 -6.29
N HIS A 353 12.15 -0.25 -5.21
CA HIS A 353 10.92 -1.00 -4.96
C HIS A 353 9.94 -0.82 -6.14
N ARG A 354 9.52 -1.92 -6.77
CA ARG A 354 8.46 -1.86 -7.78
C ARG A 354 7.12 -1.66 -7.06
N THR A 355 6.46 -0.54 -7.31
CA THR A 355 5.05 -0.35 -6.94
C THR A 355 4.18 -0.52 -8.18
N SER A 356 3.01 -1.14 -8.04
CA SER A 356 2.00 -1.18 -9.09
C SER A 356 1.51 0.21 -9.50
N ASP A 357 1.73 1.22 -8.65
CA ASP A 357 1.30 2.60 -8.87
C ASP A 357 2.20 3.33 -9.88
N ILE A 358 3.40 2.81 -10.13
CA ILE A 358 4.35 3.35 -11.11
C ILE A 358 4.48 2.33 -12.23
N ILE A 359 3.86 2.65 -13.36
CA ILE A 359 3.90 1.81 -14.55
C ILE A 359 4.99 2.35 -15.48
N THR A 360 5.96 1.51 -15.82
CA THR A 360 6.99 1.86 -16.79
C THR A 360 6.64 1.37 -18.21
N VAL A 361 7.14 2.07 -19.24
CA VAL A 361 6.95 1.66 -20.65
C VAL A 361 7.51 0.26 -20.89
N SER A 362 8.67 -0.05 -20.31
CA SER A 362 9.30 -1.37 -20.43
C SER A 362 8.44 -2.50 -19.86
N GLU A 363 7.73 -2.26 -18.75
CA GLU A 363 6.87 -3.28 -18.14
C GLU A 363 5.59 -3.53 -18.94
N ARG A 364 5.17 -2.55 -19.75
CA ARG A 364 3.95 -2.63 -20.58
C ARG A 364 4.24 -2.80 -22.06
N ALA A 365 5.50 -3.01 -22.46
CA ALA A 365 5.91 -3.00 -23.86
C ALA A 365 5.06 -3.95 -24.71
N ASP A 366 4.85 -5.19 -24.26
CA ASP A 366 4.05 -6.18 -24.99
C ASP A 366 2.57 -5.76 -25.11
N GLU A 367 1.98 -5.23 -24.04
CA GLU A 367 0.60 -4.73 -24.04
C GLU A 367 0.44 -3.52 -24.96
N ILE A 368 1.41 -2.61 -24.98
CA ILE A 368 1.45 -1.47 -25.90
C ILE A 368 1.52 -1.97 -27.34
N MET A 369 2.40 -2.94 -27.64
CA MET A 369 2.49 -3.54 -28.97
C MET A 369 1.19 -4.23 -29.38
N ASN A 370 0.49 -4.88 -28.45
CA ASN A 370 -0.83 -5.46 -28.71
C ASN A 370 -1.85 -4.37 -29.11
N VAL A 371 -1.92 -3.26 -28.37
CA VAL A 371 -2.81 -2.14 -28.70
C VAL A 371 -2.48 -1.56 -30.07
N LEU A 372 -1.20 -1.30 -30.36
CA LEU A 372 -0.76 -0.76 -31.65
C LEU A 372 -1.05 -1.70 -32.84
N ASN A 373 -1.07 -3.00 -32.61
CA ASN A 373 -1.43 -4.01 -33.61
C ASN A 373 -2.94 -4.24 -33.72
N GLY A 374 -3.77 -3.52 -32.97
CA GLY A 374 -5.22 -3.71 -32.97
C GLY A 374 -5.70 -4.90 -32.14
N ASN A 375 -4.82 -5.53 -31.34
CA ASN A 375 -5.15 -6.64 -30.46
C ASN A 375 -5.61 -6.11 -29.08
N TYR A 376 -6.76 -5.44 -29.06
CA TYR A 376 -7.40 -4.96 -27.85
C TYR A 376 -8.92 -5.19 -27.91
N ASP A 377 -9.61 -4.85 -26.83
CA ASP A 377 -11.05 -5.00 -26.71
C ASP A 377 -11.78 -3.96 -27.58
N HIS A 378 -12.37 -4.42 -28.68
CA HIS A 378 -13.14 -3.60 -29.64
C HIS A 378 -14.60 -3.40 -29.23
N GLY A 379 -15.00 -3.86 -28.05
CA GLY A 379 -16.38 -3.80 -27.60
C GLY A 379 -17.31 -4.77 -28.31
N TYR A 380 -18.62 -4.56 -28.13
CA TYR A 380 -19.66 -5.44 -28.64
C TYR A 380 -20.98 -4.71 -28.88
N ASP A 381 -21.75 -5.24 -29.84
CA ASP A 381 -23.09 -4.77 -30.18
C ASP A 381 -24.08 -5.03 -29.03
N VAL A 382 -24.95 -4.07 -28.77
CA VAL A 382 -25.98 -4.17 -27.70
C VAL A 382 -27.26 -4.88 -28.17
N GLY A 383 -27.32 -5.28 -29.44
CA GLY A 383 -28.36 -6.17 -29.98
C GLY A 383 -29.59 -5.46 -30.59
N TYR A 384 -29.50 -4.15 -30.87
CA TYR A 384 -30.54 -3.38 -31.57
C TYR A 384 -30.29 -3.32 -33.08
N GLY A 385 -29.05 -3.01 -33.48
CA GLY A 385 -28.65 -2.86 -34.86
C GLY A 385 -27.65 -1.70 -35.06
N PRO A 386 -27.21 -1.48 -36.31
CA PRO A 386 -26.09 -0.61 -36.63
C PRO A 386 -26.33 0.87 -36.29
N LEU A 387 -27.57 1.34 -36.12
CA LEU A 387 -27.82 2.73 -35.70
C LEU A 387 -27.46 2.91 -34.23
N THR A 388 -27.85 1.94 -33.40
CA THR A 388 -27.54 1.92 -31.98
C THR A 388 -26.06 1.64 -31.73
N ASP A 389 -25.46 0.70 -32.46
CA ASP A 389 -24.05 0.32 -32.27
C ASP A 389 -23.09 1.50 -32.56
N ARG A 390 -23.49 2.46 -33.40
CA ARG A 390 -22.74 3.70 -33.66
C ARG A 390 -22.69 4.66 -32.48
N VAL A 391 -23.69 4.61 -31.59
CA VAL A 391 -23.80 5.52 -30.44
C VAL A 391 -23.60 4.84 -29.10
N PHE A 392 -23.75 3.52 -29.02
CA PHE A 392 -23.61 2.77 -27.79
C PHE A 392 -22.89 1.44 -28.05
N HIS A 393 -21.58 1.46 -27.82
CA HIS A 393 -20.68 0.33 -28.06
C HIS A 393 -19.82 0.06 -26.81
N PRO A 394 -20.35 -0.67 -25.82
CA PRO A 394 -19.63 -0.98 -24.57
C PRO A 394 -18.50 -2.00 -24.77
N THR A 395 -17.52 -1.97 -23.87
CA THR A 395 -16.36 -2.88 -23.82
C THR A 395 -16.42 -3.83 -22.61
N ASP A 396 -15.57 -4.85 -22.55
CA ASP A 396 -15.42 -5.74 -21.40
C ASP A 396 -14.61 -5.13 -20.24
N GLN A 397 -14.10 -3.90 -20.40
CA GLN A 397 -13.45 -3.12 -19.34
C GLN A 397 -14.42 -2.68 -18.23
N GLY A 398 -15.73 -2.63 -18.53
CA GLY A 398 -16.73 -2.12 -17.59
C GLY A 398 -16.58 -0.63 -17.27
N GLY A 399 -17.36 -0.16 -16.30
CA GLY A 399 -17.40 1.27 -15.95
C GLY A 399 -18.78 1.71 -15.50
N LEU A 400 -19.11 2.98 -15.77
CA LEU A 400 -20.33 3.64 -15.29
C LEU A 400 -21.17 4.20 -16.44
N ILE A 401 -22.44 3.78 -16.50
CA ILE A 401 -23.45 4.25 -17.45
C ILE A 401 -24.57 4.94 -16.68
N ILE A 402 -24.97 6.13 -17.12
CA ILE A 402 -26.11 6.85 -16.53
C ILE A 402 -27.26 6.89 -17.53
N ALA A 403 -28.41 6.40 -17.10
CA ALA A 403 -29.66 6.52 -17.83
C ALA A 403 -30.51 7.62 -17.22
N THR A 404 -30.84 8.66 -17.99
CA THR A 404 -31.66 9.79 -17.55
C THR A 404 -32.88 9.98 -18.45
N GLY A 405 -33.82 10.83 -18.03
CA GLY A 405 -35.09 11.02 -18.72
C GLY A 405 -36.19 11.48 -17.78
N LYS A 406 -37.18 12.20 -18.32
CA LYS A 406 -38.37 12.65 -17.57
C LYS A 406 -39.04 11.46 -16.86
N PRO A 407 -39.68 11.66 -15.70
CA PRO A 407 -40.55 10.64 -15.12
C PRO A 407 -41.54 10.11 -16.17
N ASN A 408 -41.81 8.80 -16.15
CA ASN A 408 -42.67 8.12 -17.12
C ASN A 408 -42.18 8.13 -18.58
N SER A 409 -40.92 8.51 -18.87
CA SER A 409 -40.38 8.46 -20.23
C SER A 409 -40.08 7.05 -20.76
N GLY A 410 -40.22 6.01 -19.92
CA GLY A 410 -39.98 4.61 -20.30
C GLY A 410 -38.56 4.09 -20.10
N LYS A 411 -37.76 4.71 -19.22
CA LYS A 411 -36.37 4.28 -18.91
C LYS A 411 -36.29 2.81 -18.47
N THR A 412 -37.08 2.41 -17.48
CA THR A 412 -37.11 1.03 -16.96
C THR A 412 -37.55 0.04 -18.03
N ASP A 413 -38.56 0.39 -18.84
CA ASP A 413 -39.01 -0.43 -19.97
C ASP A 413 -37.91 -0.61 -21.03
N PHE A 414 -37.21 0.47 -21.39
CA PHE A 414 -36.09 0.43 -22.32
C PHE A 414 -34.93 -0.41 -21.77
N LEU A 415 -34.58 -0.23 -20.49
CA LEU A 415 -33.53 -1.01 -19.83
C LEU A 415 -33.87 -2.51 -19.79
N ASN A 416 -35.14 -2.86 -19.56
CA ASN A 416 -35.60 -4.25 -19.59
C ASN A 416 -35.43 -4.89 -20.98
N ASP A 417 -35.71 -4.15 -22.05
CA ASP A 417 -35.48 -4.62 -23.41
C ASP A 417 -33.98 -4.76 -23.72
N LEU A 418 -33.18 -3.73 -23.40
CA LEU A 418 -31.73 -3.71 -23.59
C LEU A 418 -31.06 -4.89 -22.89
N THR A 419 -31.36 -5.11 -21.62
CA THR A 419 -30.80 -6.21 -20.82
C THR A 419 -31.21 -7.58 -21.34
N CYS A 420 -32.45 -7.76 -21.78
CA CYS A 420 -32.86 -9.01 -22.42
C CYS A 420 -32.11 -9.26 -23.75
N ARG A 421 -31.84 -8.22 -24.53
CA ARG A 421 -31.00 -8.31 -25.75
C ARG A 421 -29.56 -8.65 -25.40
N LEU A 422 -28.96 -8.00 -24.41
CA LEU A 422 -27.61 -8.29 -23.94
C LEU A 422 -27.46 -9.75 -23.51
N MET A 423 -28.41 -10.27 -22.73
CA MET A 423 -28.44 -11.68 -22.34
C MET A 423 -28.58 -12.59 -23.57
N ALA A 424 -29.59 -12.35 -24.42
CA ALA A 424 -29.94 -13.27 -25.51
C ALA A 424 -28.97 -13.24 -26.70
N LYS A 425 -28.37 -12.09 -27.00
CA LYS A 425 -27.52 -11.89 -28.18
C LYS A 425 -26.03 -11.98 -27.88
N THR A 426 -25.64 -11.67 -26.65
CA THR A 426 -24.22 -11.55 -26.29
C THR A 426 -23.82 -12.49 -25.14
N GLY A 427 -24.78 -13.21 -24.54
CA GLY A 427 -24.54 -14.12 -23.42
C GLY A 427 -24.08 -13.42 -22.14
N ARG A 428 -24.31 -12.11 -22.01
CA ARG A 428 -23.82 -11.30 -20.88
C ARG A 428 -24.81 -11.28 -19.74
N ASN A 429 -24.31 -11.55 -18.54
CA ASN A 429 -25.14 -11.73 -17.37
C ASN A 429 -25.44 -10.43 -16.64
N VAL A 430 -26.66 -10.32 -16.10
CA VAL A 430 -27.22 -9.08 -15.55
C VAL A 430 -27.67 -9.26 -14.10
N CYS A 431 -27.30 -8.33 -13.24
CA CYS A 431 -27.76 -8.24 -11.87
C CYS A 431 -28.65 -7.00 -11.71
N TYR A 432 -29.88 -7.18 -11.25
CA TYR A 432 -30.80 -6.08 -11.01
C TYR A 432 -30.85 -5.70 -9.54
N LEU A 433 -30.87 -4.39 -9.30
CA LEU A 433 -31.30 -3.75 -8.08
C LEU A 433 -32.38 -2.73 -8.44
N SER A 434 -33.58 -3.22 -8.69
CA SER A 434 -34.74 -2.36 -8.91
C SER A 434 -35.42 -2.07 -7.57
N PHE A 435 -35.52 -0.80 -7.18
CA PHE A 435 -36.29 -0.38 -6.02
C PHE A 435 -37.74 -0.05 -6.37
N GLU A 436 -38.00 0.32 -7.63
CA GLU A 436 -39.32 0.75 -8.09
C GLU A 436 -40.31 -0.39 -8.31
N VAL A 437 -39.85 -1.62 -8.61
CA VAL A 437 -40.74 -2.75 -8.86
C VAL A 437 -40.93 -3.57 -7.58
N PRO A 438 -42.11 -3.50 -6.91
CA PRO A 438 -42.31 -4.17 -5.62
C PRO A 438 -42.40 -5.69 -5.74
N ASP A 439 -42.88 -6.18 -6.89
CA ASP A 439 -43.09 -7.60 -7.16
C ASP A 439 -42.07 -8.10 -8.19
N LYS A 440 -41.01 -8.76 -7.70
CA LYS A 440 -39.92 -9.28 -8.53
C LYS A 440 -40.39 -10.37 -9.49
N ASN A 441 -41.42 -11.13 -9.11
CA ASN A 441 -42.00 -12.15 -9.97
C ASN A 441 -42.68 -11.51 -11.18
N LYS A 442 -43.39 -10.39 -11.00
CA LYS A 442 -43.96 -9.63 -12.11
C LYS A 442 -42.89 -9.02 -13.02
N HIS A 443 -41.78 -8.56 -12.45
CA HIS A 443 -40.64 -8.08 -13.25
C HIS A 443 -40.07 -9.18 -14.13
N MET A 444 -39.70 -10.33 -13.54
CA MET A 444 -39.19 -11.48 -14.29
C MET A 444 -40.20 -11.99 -15.32
N ALA A 445 -41.49 -12.02 -14.99
CA ALA A 445 -42.55 -12.36 -15.95
C ALA A 445 -42.64 -11.38 -17.12
N ASN A 446 -42.36 -10.09 -16.89
CA ASN A 446 -42.28 -9.10 -17.97
C ASN A 446 -41.08 -9.36 -18.88
N LEU A 447 -39.92 -9.75 -18.33
CA LEU A 447 -38.76 -10.15 -19.13
C LEU A 447 -39.07 -11.39 -19.97
N ILE A 448 -39.79 -12.38 -19.42
CA ILE A 448 -40.26 -13.55 -20.19
C ILE A 448 -41.14 -13.11 -21.37
N ARG A 449 -42.04 -12.14 -21.19
CA ARG A 449 -42.88 -11.59 -22.27
C ARG A 449 -42.05 -10.93 -23.37
N LEU A 450 -41.03 -10.15 -22.98
CA LEU A 450 -40.07 -9.54 -23.91
C LEU A 450 -39.29 -10.62 -24.69
N MET A 451 -38.76 -11.63 -24.01
CA MET A 451 -38.02 -12.75 -24.61
C MET A 451 -38.88 -13.57 -25.58
N LEU A 452 -40.18 -13.71 -25.30
CA LEU A 452 -41.16 -14.36 -26.19
C LEU A 452 -41.61 -13.48 -27.37
N GLY A 453 -41.59 -12.16 -27.19
CA GLY A 453 -42.21 -11.22 -28.14
C GLY A 453 -43.74 -11.27 -28.10
N LYS A 454 -44.34 -11.60 -26.93
CA LYS A 454 -45.80 -11.77 -26.77
C LYS A 454 -46.32 -11.00 -25.56
N VAL A 455 -47.43 -10.30 -25.77
CA VAL A 455 -48.14 -9.54 -24.71
C VAL A 455 -48.88 -10.47 -23.75
N ASN A 456 -49.65 -11.41 -24.32
CA ASN A 456 -50.48 -12.33 -23.56
C ASN A 456 -49.81 -13.71 -23.50
N THR A 457 -49.47 -14.14 -22.29
CA THR A 457 -48.87 -15.45 -22.01
C THR A 457 -49.84 -16.43 -21.34
N ALA A 458 -51.11 -16.06 -21.15
CA ALA A 458 -52.08 -16.90 -20.40
C ALA A 458 -52.37 -18.25 -21.08
N ALA A 459 -52.20 -18.34 -22.40
CA ALA A 459 -52.38 -19.57 -23.16
C ALA A 459 -51.14 -20.49 -23.17
N TYR A 460 -50.01 -20.05 -22.60
CA TYR A 460 -48.79 -20.84 -22.56
C TYR A 460 -48.80 -21.78 -21.35
N THR A 461 -48.42 -23.03 -21.60
CA THR A 461 -48.23 -24.05 -20.55
C THR A 461 -46.93 -23.81 -19.79
N ARG A 462 -46.80 -24.42 -18.60
CA ARG A 462 -45.55 -24.35 -17.81
C ARG A 462 -44.38 -24.90 -18.62
N GLU A 463 -44.58 -26.00 -19.32
CA GLU A 463 -43.58 -26.69 -20.12
C GLU A 463 -43.05 -25.80 -21.25
N GLN A 464 -43.91 -24.96 -21.83
CA GLN A 464 -43.51 -24.00 -22.88
C GLN A 464 -42.74 -22.79 -22.31
N LEU A 465 -43.01 -22.37 -21.08
CA LEU A 465 -42.34 -21.23 -20.45
C LEU A 465 -41.06 -21.63 -19.71
N GLN A 466 -40.97 -22.88 -19.25
CA GLN A 466 -39.86 -23.39 -18.45
C GLN A 466 -38.47 -23.18 -19.09
N PRO A 467 -38.27 -23.35 -20.41
CA PRO A 467 -36.98 -23.06 -21.04
C PRO A 467 -36.52 -21.61 -20.88
N ILE A 468 -37.46 -20.65 -20.93
CA ILE A 468 -37.15 -19.22 -20.78
C ILE A 468 -36.87 -18.89 -19.31
N VAL A 469 -37.63 -19.50 -18.39
CA VAL A 469 -37.36 -19.40 -16.96
C VAL A 469 -35.94 -19.90 -16.66
N SER A 470 -35.58 -21.08 -17.16
CA SER A 470 -34.23 -21.65 -17.00
C SER A 470 -33.14 -20.81 -17.68
N PHE A 471 -33.44 -20.18 -18.82
CA PHE A 471 -32.52 -19.23 -19.45
C PHE A 471 -32.27 -18.02 -18.53
N LEU A 472 -33.33 -17.40 -18.00
CA LEU A 472 -33.19 -16.26 -17.10
C LEU A 472 -32.45 -16.64 -15.80
N ASP A 473 -32.73 -17.81 -15.24
CA ASP A 473 -32.03 -18.34 -14.05
C ASP A 473 -30.51 -18.44 -14.26
N GLY A 474 -30.06 -18.79 -15.47
CA GLY A 474 -28.63 -18.84 -15.81
C GLY A 474 -27.99 -17.48 -16.12
N HIS A 475 -28.77 -16.45 -16.46
CA HIS A 475 -28.25 -15.18 -17.00
C HIS A 475 -28.55 -13.95 -16.14
N MET A 476 -29.47 -14.04 -15.17
CA MET A 476 -29.78 -12.92 -14.31
C MET A 476 -30.06 -13.27 -12.86
N VAL A 477 -29.81 -12.29 -11.99
CA VAL A 477 -30.15 -12.33 -10.57
C VAL A 477 -30.80 -11.00 -10.18
N HIS A 478 -31.71 -11.04 -9.21
CA HIS A 478 -32.27 -9.84 -8.60
C HIS A 478 -31.76 -9.72 -7.15
N LEU A 479 -31.17 -8.59 -6.81
CA LEU A 479 -30.80 -8.24 -5.43
C LEU A 479 -32.00 -7.70 -4.68
N ASP A 480 -32.19 -8.17 -3.45
CA ASP A 480 -33.15 -7.61 -2.51
C ASP A 480 -32.43 -7.28 -1.20
N LEU A 481 -32.38 -6.00 -0.86
CA LEU A 481 -31.60 -5.47 0.27
C LEU A 481 -32.50 -5.37 1.51
N HIS A 482 -33.13 -6.49 1.89
CA HIS A 482 -33.97 -6.55 3.08
C HIS A 482 -33.17 -6.69 4.39
N GLU A 483 -32.01 -7.35 4.33
CA GLU A 483 -31.17 -7.63 5.51
C GLU A 483 -30.27 -6.47 5.91
N VAL A 484 -29.99 -5.56 4.98
CA VAL A 484 -29.00 -4.48 5.11
C VAL A 484 -29.53 -3.23 4.43
N SER A 485 -29.09 -2.06 4.90
CA SER A 485 -29.45 -0.81 4.23
C SER A 485 -28.87 -0.73 2.81
N PRO A 486 -29.55 -0.06 1.87
CA PRO A 486 -29.13 0.08 0.48
C PRO A 486 -27.99 1.10 0.28
N THR A 487 -26.88 0.93 0.98
CA THR A 487 -25.69 1.77 0.82
C THR A 487 -24.83 1.30 -0.36
N PRO A 488 -23.99 2.18 -0.96
CA PRO A 488 -23.07 1.78 -2.03
C PRO A 488 -22.19 0.57 -1.68
N ALA A 489 -21.67 0.54 -0.44
CA ALA A 489 -20.82 -0.54 0.04
C ALA A 489 -21.57 -1.88 0.12
N ASN A 490 -22.79 -1.88 0.67
CA ASN A 490 -23.61 -3.09 0.80
C ASN A 490 -24.05 -3.63 -0.58
N ILE A 491 -24.37 -2.73 -1.51
CA ILE A 491 -24.71 -3.10 -2.89
C ILE A 491 -23.52 -3.79 -3.56
N ILE A 492 -22.34 -3.17 -3.47
CA ILE A 492 -21.09 -3.73 -4.01
C ILE A 492 -20.79 -5.09 -3.38
N GLU A 493 -20.95 -5.24 -2.07
CA GLU A 493 -20.72 -6.52 -1.38
C GLU A 493 -21.64 -7.63 -1.91
N ARG A 494 -22.93 -7.33 -2.14
CA ARG A 494 -23.86 -8.30 -2.72
C ARG A 494 -23.56 -8.60 -4.18
N ALA A 495 -23.18 -7.59 -4.96
CA ALA A 495 -22.75 -7.77 -6.34
C ALA A 495 -21.49 -8.65 -6.45
N GLU A 496 -20.53 -8.52 -5.52
CA GLU A 496 -19.37 -9.41 -5.42
C GLU A 496 -19.76 -10.87 -5.15
N ARG A 497 -20.77 -11.11 -4.30
CA ARG A 497 -21.28 -12.47 -4.08
C ARG A 497 -21.90 -13.05 -5.34
N VAL A 498 -22.67 -12.25 -6.09
CA VAL A 498 -23.24 -12.66 -7.39
C VAL A 498 -22.14 -12.98 -8.38
N LYS A 499 -21.12 -12.12 -8.52
CA LYS A 499 -19.98 -12.32 -9.42
C LYS A 499 -19.22 -13.63 -9.14
N ARG A 500 -19.15 -14.08 -7.88
CA ARG A 500 -18.53 -15.38 -7.55
C ARG A 500 -19.35 -16.57 -8.02
N ALA A 501 -20.67 -16.41 -8.19
CA ALA A 501 -21.58 -17.47 -8.63
C ALA A 501 -21.81 -17.46 -10.14
N MET A 502 -21.73 -16.30 -10.80
CA MET A 502 -21.97 -16.14 -12.23
C MET A 502 -21.05 -15.07 -12.83
N PRO A 503 -20.65 -15.17 -14.12
CA PRO A 503 -19.81 -14.18 -14.81
C PRO A 503 -20.57 -12.88 -15.08
N LEU A 504 -20.80 -12.10 -14.02
CA LEU A 504 -21.57 -10.86 -14.04
C LEU A 504 -20.93 -9.83 -14.97
N LYS A 505 -21.74 -9.18 -15.82
CA LYS A 505 -21.29 -8.12 -16.75
C LYS A 505 -22.03 -6.81 -16.61
N TYR A 506 -23.26 -6.83 -16.08
CA TYR A 506 -24.06 -5.62 -15.87
C TYR A 506 -24.69 -5.60 -14.49
N LEU A 507 -24.56 -4.48 -13.78
CA LEU A 507 -25.31 -4.18 -12.56
C LEU A 507 -26.26 -3.02 -12.84
N ILE A 508 -27.55 -3.24 -12.70
CA ILE A 508 -28.60 -2.23 -12.95
C ILE A 508 -29.11 -1.70 -11.61
N ILE A 509 -29.07 -0.39 -11.40
CA ILE A 509 -29.61 0.29 -10.21
C ILE A 509 -30.71 1.26 -10.66
N ASP A 510 -31.97 0.93 -10.34
CA ASP A 510 -33.13 1.67 -10.84
C ASP A 510 -34.21 1.91 -9.76
N PRO A 511 -34.41 3.16 -9.28
CA PRO A 511 -33.56 4.34 -9.43
C PRO A 511 -32.53 4.47 -8.30
N TYR A 512 -31.52 5.31 -8.49
CA TYR A 512 -30.50 5.56 -7.46
C TYR A 512 -31.05 6.23 -6.19
N LEU A 513 -32.23 6.85 -6.28
CA LEU A 513 -32.81 7.67 -5.21
C LEU A 513 -33.01 6.90 -3.89
N PHE A 514 -33.22 5.59 -3.96
CA PHE A 514 -33.40 4.74 -2.79
C PHE A 514 -32.08 4.28 -2.16
N MET A 515 -30.94 4.67 -2.73
CA MET A 515 -29.64 4.39 -2.13
C MET A 515 -29.39 5.33 -0.94
N GLU A 516 -29.05 4.73 0.20
CA GLU A 516 -28.68 5.49 1.39
C GLU A 516 -27.22 5.96 1.27
N MET A 517 -27.03 7.27 1.32
CA MET A 517 -25.71 7.89 1.31
C MET A 517 -25.41 8.51 2.68
N GLU A 518 -24.18 8.38 3.16
CA GLU A 518 -23.75 9.01 4.41
C GLU A 518 -23.69 10.53 4.27
N THR A 519 -24.77 11.22 4.65
CA THR A 519 -24.81 12.68 4.76
C THR A 519 -24.60 13.09 6.22
N GLY A 520 -23.37 13.50 6.58
CA GLY A 520 -23.05 14.10 7.88
C GLY A 520 -23.18 15.62 7.86
N ARG A 521 -23.04 16.28 9.03
CA ARG A 521 -23.04 17.77 9.17
C ARG A 521 -22.03 18.50 8.26
N TYR A 522 -21.03 17.78 7.74
CA TYR A 522 -19.97 18.32 6.87
C TYR A 522 -19.99 17.74 5.44
N ASN A 523 -20.95 16.89 5.09
CA ASN A 523 -21.00 16.24 3.77
C ASN A 523 -22.23 16.69 2.98
N THR A 524 -21.99 17.43 1.90
CA THR A 524 -23.06 17.89 1.00
C THR A 524 -23.58 16.75 0.13
N GLU A 525 -24.82 16.85 -0.36
CA GLU A 525 -25.41 15.90 -1.31
C GLU A 525 -24.50 15.68 -2.53
N THR A 526 -23.90 16.75 -3.06
CA THR A 526 -22.94 16.71 -4.16
C THR A 526 -21.72 15.83 -3.87
N GLN A 527 -21.18 15.91 -2.65
CA GLN A 527 -20.03 15.11 -2.23
C GLN A 527 -20.43 13.65 -1.99
N ALA A 528 -21.61 13.41 -1.43
CA ALA A 528 -22.18 12.08 -1.26
C ALA A 528 -22.38 11.37 -2.62
N ILE A 529 -22.99 12.05 -3.59
CA ILE A 529 -23.15 11.56 -4.97
C ILE A 529 -21.78 11.28 -5.60
N LYS A 530 -20.80 12.18 -5.44
CA LYS A 530 -19.43 11.95 -5.95
C LYS A 530 -18.82 10.68 -5.36
N GLY A 531 -18.93 10.50 -4.05
CA GLY A 531 -18.41 9.33 -3.33
C GLY A 531 -19.03 8.04 -3.86
N MET A 532 -20.36 7.99 -3.96
CA MET A 532 -21.09 6.85 -4.55
C MET A 532 -20.62 6.56 -5.99
N LEU A 533 -20.62 7.55 -6.87
CA LEU A 533 -20.25 7.36 -8.28
C LEU A 533 -18.80 6.88 -8.43
N THR A 534 -17.88 7.41 -7.62
CA THR A 534 -16.48 7.00 -7.63
C THR A 534 -16.32 5.55 -7.19
N GLN A 535 -17.02 5.14 -6.11
CA GLN A 535 -17.00 3.75 -5.65
C GLN A 535 -17.59 2.79 -6.70
N MET A 536 -18.76 3.12 -7.26
CA MET A 536 -19.43 2.29 -8.26
C MET A 536 -18.61 2.16 -9.54
N GLN A 537 -18.02 3.26 -10.02
CA GLN A 537 -17.18 3.23 -11.22
C GLN A 537 -15.88 2.45 -11.00
N ALA A 538 -15.20 2.68 -9.87
CA ALA A 538 -13.97 1.96 -9.55
C ALA A 538 -14.25 0.45 -9.43
N TRP A 539 -15.35 0.09 -8.77
CA TRP A 539 -15.78 -1.30 -8.69
C TRP A 539 -16.11 -1.88 -10.07
N GLY A 540 -16.85 -1.15 -10.92
CA GLY A 540 -17.17 -1.58 -12.28
C GLY A 540 -15.92 -1.87 -13.11
N ARG A 541 -14.96 -0.93 -13.13
CA ARG A 541 -13.69 -1.10 -13.87
C ARG A 541 -12.83 -2.24 -13.35
N ASN A 542 -12.65 -2.33 -12.03
CA ASN A 542 -11.82 -3.37 -11.41
C ASN A 542 -12.36 -4.78 -11.66
N ASN A 543 -13.64 -4.90 -12.03
CA ASN A 543 -14.32 -6.17 -12.21
C ASN A 543 -14.78 -6.44 -13.65
N GLY A 544 -14.56 -5.53 -14.60
CA GLY A 544 -15.07 -5.66 -15.96
C GLY A 544 -16.60 -5.68 -16.04
N VAL A 545 -17.26 -4.90 -15.16
CA VAL A 545 -18.72 -4.81 -15.02
C VAL A 545 -19.20 -3.40 -15.34
N TRP A 546 -20.24 -3.29 -16.16
CA TRP A 546 -20.95 -2.04 -16.39
C TRP A 546 -22.00 -1.81 -15.31
N VAL A 547 -21.84 -0.73 -14.55
CA VAL A 547 -22.85 -0.27 -13.58
C VAL A 547 -23.74 0.75 -14.27
N ILE A 548 -25.01 0.41 -14.45
CA ILE A 548 -26.03 1.30 -15.02
C ILE A 548 -26.85 1.89 -13.88
N ILE A 549 -26.84 3.22 -13.74
CA ILE A 549 -27.59 3.94 -12.72
C ILE A 549 -28.67 4.80 -13.38
N VAL A 550 -29.91 4.62 -12.96
CA VAL A 550 -31.02 5.48 -13.40
C VAL A 550 -31.13 6.69 -12.50
N ALA A 551 -30.99 7.89 -13.08
CA ALA A 551 -31.07 9.17 -12.39
C ALA A 551 -32.08 10.11 -13.06
N HIS A 552 -32.87 10.81 -12.24
CA HIS A 552 -33.85 11.77 -12.75
C HIS A 552 -33.25 13.17 -12.94
N PRO A 553 -33.72 13.91 -13.95
CA PRO A 553 -33.35 15.31 -14.10
C PRO A 553 -33.93 16.16 -12.95
N ARG A 554 -33.29 17.30 -12.67
CA ARG A 554 -33.85 18.38 -11.84
C ARG A 554 -35.15 18.90 -12.46
N SER A 555 -35.88 19.72 -11.71
CA SER A 555 -36.99 20.49 -12.27
C SER A 555 -36.54 21.28 -13.50
N LEU A 556 -37.07 20.91 -14.66
CA LEU A 556 -36.74 21.50 -15.95
C LEU A 556 -37.45 22.86 -16.10
N LYS A 557 -36.74 23.86 -16.61
CA LYS A 557 -37.27 25.21 -16.83
C LYS A 557 -38.21 25.24 -18.03
N LYS A 558 -39.28 26.04 -17.95
CA LYS A 558 -40.12 26.37 -19.11
C LYS A 558 -39.42 27.38 -19.99
N LEU A 559 -39.42 27.16 -21.30
CA LEU A 559 -38.90 28.07 -22.30
C LEU A 559 -40.01 29.06 -22.73
N ASN A 560 -39.67 30.36 -22.73
CA ASN A 560 -40.44 31.49 -23.29
C ASN A 560 -41.95 31.30 -23.49
N GLY A 561 -42.75 31.46 -22.43
CA GLY A 561 -44.21 31.68 -22.53
C GLY A 561 -45.06 30.53 -23.10
N LYS A 562 -44.45 29.46 -23.61
CA LYS A 562 -45.10 28.21 -24.04
C LYS A 562 -44.86 27.10 -23.01
N ASN A 563 -45.68 26.05 -23.06
CA ASN A 563 -45.54 24.86 -22.20
C ASN A 563 -44.35 23.96 -22.58
N GLU A 564 -43.39 24.44 -23.38
CA GLU A 564 -42.21 23.70 -23.79
C GLU A 564 -41.15 23.76 -22.67
N LEU A 565 -40.66 22.59 -22.25
CA LEU A 565 -39.60 22.46 -21.25
C LEU A 565 -38.23 22.43 -21.93
N GLU A 566 -37.19 22.90 -21.24
CA GLU A 566 -35.81 22.76 -21.70
C GLU A 566 -35.46 21.29 -22.01
N GLU A 567 -34.56 21.09 -22.98
CA GLU A 567 -34.08 19.75 -23.34
C GLU A 567 -33.21 19.17 -22.21
N ILE A 568 -33.17 17.83 -22.15
CA ILE A 568 -32.34 17.12 -21.17
C ILE A 568 -30.91 17.05 -21.72
N ASP A 569 -29.98 17.67 -21.00
CA ASP A 569 -28.55 17.49 -21.18
C ASP A 569 -27.91 16.78 -19.96
N MET A 570 -26.62 16.50 -20.03
CA MET A 570 -25.88 15.80 -18.96
C MET A 570 -25.81 16.57 -17.63
N TYR A 571 -26.03 17.89 -17.64
CA TYR A 571 -26.03 18.77 -16.46
C TYR A 571 -27.44 19.05 -15.94
N THR A 572 -28.48 18.56 -16.63
CA THR A 572 -29.85 18.57 -16.10
C THR A 572 -30.09 17.49 -15.05
N ILE A 573 -29.18 16.53 -14.85
CA ILE A 573 -29.32 15.48 -13.83
C ILE A 573 -29.29 16.10 -12.43
N SER A 574 -30.25 15.74 -11.57
CA SER A 574 -30.38 16.33 -10.24
C SER A 574 -29.19 16.02 -9.32
N GLY A 575 -28.93 16.92 -8.38
CA GLY A 575 -28.01 16.72 -7.25
C GLY A 575 -26.52 17.00 -7.51
N SER A 576 -25.98 16.77 -8.72
CA SER A 576 -24.53 16.96 -8.94
C SER A 576 -24.09 17.06 -10.40
N ALA A 577 -23.15 17.96 -10.73
CA ALA A 577 -22.44 17.89 -12.02
C ALA A 577 -21.51 16.66 -12.13
N ASN A 578 -21.26 15.94 -11.02
CA ASN A 578 -20.38 14.77 -11.03
C ASN A 578 -20.93 13.58 -11.81
N TRP A 579 -22.24 13.54 -12.11
CA TRP A 579 -22.80 12.60 -13.08
C TRP A 579 -22.10 12.72 -14.44
N ALA A 580 -22.01 13.96 -14.96
CA ALA A 580 -21.31 14.27 -16.19
C ALA A 580 -19.81 14.01 -16.10
N ASN A 581 -19.15 14.32 -14.98
CA ASN A 581 -17.69 14.16 -14.86
C ASN A 581 -17.24 12.70 -14.79
N LEU A 582 -17.97 11.87 -14.03
CA LEU A 582 -17.55 10.50 -13.74
C LEU A 582 -18.07 9.50 -14.76
N ALA A 583 -19.32 9.60 -15.24
CA ALA A 583 -19.88 8.61 -16.16
C ALA A 583 -19.03 8.40 -17.42
N ASP A 584 -19.01 7.17 -17.93
CA ASP A 584 -18.40 6.82 -19.21
C ASP A 584 -19.42 7.00 -20.34
N PHE A 585 -20.66 6.58 -20.09
CA PHE A 585 -21.81 6.81 -20.96
C PHE A 585 -22.93 7.56 -20.23
N ILE A 586 -23.58 8.48 -20.94
CA ILE A 586 -24.84 9.09 -20.46
C ILE A 586 -25.80 9.10 -21.63
N PHE A 587 -26.95 8.43 -21.48
CA PHE A 587 -28.03 8.53 -22.44
C PHE A 587 -29.32 9.02 -21.79
N SER A 588 -30.10 9.77 -22.55
CA SER A 588 -31.44 10.18 -22.16
C SER A 588 -32.49 9.43 -22.97
N ILE A 589 -33.58 9.03 -22.31
CA ILE A 589 -34.75 8.44 -22.95
C ILE A 589 -35.89 9.44 -22.91
N SER A 590 -36.39 9.79 -24.10
CA SER A 590 -37.54 10.67 -24.31
C SER A 590 -38.65 9.92 -25.05
N ARG A 591 -39.90 10.11 -24.61
CA ARG A 591 -41.08 9.54 -25.25
C ARG A 591 -41.84 10.64 -25.96
N ILE A 592 -42.00 10.51 -27.27
CA ILE A 592 -42.73 11.45 -28.12
C ILE A 592 -44.10 10.83 -28.38
N GLU A 593 -45.15 11.50 -27.92
CA GLU A 593 -46.55 11.11 -28.14
C GLU A 593 -47.34 12.30 -28.68
N GLU A 594 -47.26 12.47 -30.00
CA GLU A 594 -48.03 13.46 -30.75
C GLU A 594 -49.10 12.76 -31.61
N PRO A 595 -50.10 13.51 -32.13
CA PRO A 595 -51.20 12.91 -32.91
C PRO A 595 -50.74 12.16 -34.16
N ASP A 596 -49.66 12.63 -34.77
CA ASP A 596 -49.10 12.16 -36.03
C ASP A 596 -47.86 11.28 -35.84
N ARG A 597 -47.07 11.49 -34.77
CA ARG A 597 -45.85 10.72 -34.48
C ARG A 597 -45.82 10.13 -33.06
N ARG A 598 -45.44 8.85 -32.96
CA ARG A 598 -45.22 8.14 -31.69
C ARG A 598 -43.95 7.29 -31.74
N TYR A 599 -42.94 7.68 -30.95
CA TYR A 599 -41.68 6.96 -30.87
C TYR A 599 -40.94 7.26 -29.57
N THR A 600 -39.91 6.48 -29.28
CA THR A 600 -38.96 6.71 -28.20
C THR A 600 -37.64 7.16 -28.81
N ARG A 601 -37.07 8.25 -28.30
CA ARG A 601 -35.75 8.73 -28.71
C ARG A 601 -34.74 8.43 -27.61
N LEU A 602 -33.64 7.80 -27.99
CA LEU A 602 -32.43 7.72 -27.17
C LEU A 602 -31.47 8.79 -27.65
N ASP A 603 -31.08 9.70 -26.76
CA ASP A 603 -30.04 10.69 -27.03
C ASP A 603 -28.79 10.30 -26.22
N MET A 604 -27.73 9.85 -26.89
CA MET A 604 -26.43 9.57 -26.26
C MET A 604 -25.70 10.90 -26.02
N LEU A 605 -25.84 11.41 -24.80
CA LEU A 605 -25.34 12.72 -24.37
C LEU A 605 -23.83 12.71 -24.12
N LYS A 606 -23.27 11.57 -23.69
CA LYS A 606 -21.84 11.43 -23.40
C LYS A 606 -21.32 10.06 -23.80
N VAL A 607 -20.14 10.06 -24.43
CA VAL A 607 -19.27 8.90 -24.64
C VAL A 607 -17.84 9.31 -24.24
N ARG A 608 -17.23 8.59 -23.30
CA ARG A 608 -15.84 8.87 -22.85
C ARG A 608 -14.81 8.40 -23.87
N ASP A 609 -14.95 7.17 -24.36
CA ASP A 609 -14.08 6.58 -25.36
C ASP A 609 -14.77 6.65 -26.73
N GLN A 610 -14.27 7.55 -27.58
CA GLN A 610 -14.88 7.83 -28.88
C GLN A 610 -14.29 7.03 -30.04
N ASP A 611 -13.35 6.13 -29.77
CA ASP A 611 -12.74 5.30 -30.82
C ASP A 611 -13.74 4.28 -31.38
N LEU A 612 -14.69 3.81 -30.54
CA LEU A 612 -15.68 2.78 -30.90
C LEU A 612 -17.05 3.36 -31.25
N CYS A 613 -17.48 4.44 -30.59
CA CYS A 613 -18.79 5.05 -30.79
C CYS A 613 -18.80 6.54 -30.49
N ARG A 614 -19.89 7.23 -30.79
CA ARG A 614 -19.99 8.69 -30.68
C ARG A 614 -21.34 9.14 -30.14
N THR A 615 -21.40 10.36 -29.65
CA THR A 615 -22.69 10.97 -29.27
C THR A 615 -23.61 11.08 -30.48
N GLY A 616 -24.91 11.03 -30.24
CA GLY A 616 -25.92 11.03 -31.30
C GLY A 616 -27.27 10.55 -30.79
N SER A 617 -28.24 10.49 -31.70
CA SER A 617 -29.62 10.11 -31.37
C SER A 617 -30.07 8.91 -32.19
N VAL A 618 -30.84 8.04 -31.57
CA VAL A 618 -31.46 6.88 -32.22
C VAL A 618 -32.95 6.88 -31.91
N LEU A 619 -33.76 6.64 -32.94
CA LEU A 619 -35.21 6.58 -32.86
C LEU A 619 -35.65 5.13 -32.75
N PHE A 620 -36.55 4.86 -31.81
CA PHE A 620 -37.10 3.54 -31.55
C PHE A 620 -38.62 3.54 -31.65
N VAL A 621 -39.17 2.52 -32.29
CA VAL A 621 -40.60 2.20 -32.21
C VAL A 621 -40.78 1.09 -31.17
N ARG A 622 -41.61 1.35 -30.16
CA ARG A 622 -41.97 0.35 -29.15
C ARG A 622 -43.06 -0.57 -29.68
N GLN A 623 -42.74 -1.84 -29.85
CA GLN A 623 -43.66 -2.88 -30.29
C GLN A 623 -44.74 -3.17 -29.23
N PRO A 624 -45.88 -3.78 -29.61
CA PRO A 624 -46.91 -4.18 -28.65
C PRO A 624 -46.38 -5.07 -27.52
N CYS A 625 -45.44 -5.97 -27.83
CA CYS A 625 -44.79 -6.86 -26.86
C CYS A 625 -43.82 -6.15 -25.90
N GLY A 626 -43.51 -4.87 -26.12
CA GLY A 626 -42.60 -4.07 -25.29
C GLY A 626 -41.18 -3.95 -25.84
N ARG A 627 -40.84 -4.68 -26.92
CA ARG A 627 -39.54 -4.56 -27.58
C ARG A 627 -39.35 -3.21 -28.26
N TYR A 628 -38.13 -2.71 -28.34
CA TYR A 628 -37.79 -1.48 -29.05
C TYR A 628 -37.02 -1.82 -30.32
N ASP A 629 -37.40 -1.24 -31.47
CA ASP A 629 -36.69 -1.44 -32.73
C ASP A 629 -36.26 -0.10 -33.32
N GLU A 630 -34.99 -0.02 -33.72
CA GLU A 630 -34.41 1.20 -34.28
C GLU A 630 -35.02 1.56 -35.66
N ARG A 631 -35.02 2.86 -35.96
CA ARG A 631 -35.47 3.46 -37.23
C ARG A 631 -34.50 4.54 -37.67
N GLU A 632 -34.35 4.67 -38.98
CA GLU A 632 -33.39 5.61 -39.58
C GLU A 632 -33.87 7.06 -39.48
N SER A 633 -35.19 7.30 -39.55
CA SER A 633 -35.74 8.65 -39.56
C SER A 633 -37.17 8.74 -39.03
N GLU A 634 -37.60 9.97 -38.70
CA GLU A 634 -38.99 10.25 -38.37
C GLU A 634 -39.90 9.98 -39.57
N GLU A 635 -39.48 10.29 -40.80
CA GLU A 635 -40.26 10.00 -42.02
C GLU A 635 -40.51 8.49 -42.17
N GLN A 636 -39.54 7.64 -41.82
CA GLN A 636 -39.75 6.19 -41.80
C GLN A 636 -40.83 5.80 -40.79
N ILE A 637 -40.77 6.34 -39.58
CA ILE A 637 -41.76 6.09 -38.52
C ILE A 637 -43.15 6.54 -38.96
N MET A 638 -43.24 7.72 -39.57
CA MET A 638 -44.47 8.28 -40.11
C MET A 638 -45.00 7.43 -41.26
N THR A 639 -44.14 6.95 -42.16
CA THR A 639 -44.57 6.12 -43.30
C THR A 639 -45.06 4.74 -42.85
N GLU A 640 -44.50 4.21 -41.77
CA GLU A 640 -44.92 2.93 -41.17
C GLU A 640 -46.25 3.02 -40.40
N MET A 641 -46.95 4.18 -40.37
CA MET A 641 -48.16 4.48 -39.59
C MET A 641 -48.87 3.24 -39.03
N GLN A 642 -48.77 3.05 -37.71
CA GLN A 642 -49.31 1.93 -36.93
C GLN A 642 -48.62 0.57 -37.15
N GLY A 643 -47.57 0.34 -36.36
CA GLY A 643 -47.36 -0.97 -35.74
C GLY A 643 -47.19 -2.14 -36.71
N ARG A 644 -46.45 -1.95 -37.80
CA ARG A 644 -46.01 -3.07 -38.63
C ARG A 644 -45.03 -3.93 -37.82
N VAL A 645 -45.58 -4.90 -37.09
CA VAL A 645 -44.81 -5.92 -36.37
C VAL A 645 -43.99 -6.65 -37.42
N LEU A 646 -42.65 -6.51 -37.36
CA LEU A 646 -41.76 -7.15 -38.32
C LEU A 646 -41.73 -8.66 -38.02
N ASP A 647 -41.49 -9.51 -39.01
CA ASP A 647 -41.48 -10.96 -38.79
C ASP A 647 -40.41 -11.40 -37.79
N LYS A 648 -39.28 -10.65 -37.71
CA LYS A 648 -38.26 -10.83 -36.67
C LYS A 648 -38.76 -10.59 -35.24
N ASP A 649 -39.83 -9.81 -35.07
CA ASP A 649 -40.39 -9.44 -33.76
C ASP A 649 -41.41 -10.48 -33.25
N ARG A 650 -41.88 -11.37 -34.13
CA ARG A 650 -42.88 -12.41 -33.82
C ARG A 650 -42.27 -13.68 -33.23
N LEU A 651 -40.96 -13.84 -33.36
CA LEU A 651 -40.21 -15.03 -32.94
C LEU A 651 -39.60 -14.83 -31.54
N PRO A 652 -39.57 -15.89 -30.71
CA PRO A 652 -38.82 -15.90 -29.46
C PRO A 652 -37.32 -15.71 -29.73
N TRP A 653 -36.62 -14.99 -28.85
CA TRP A 653 -35.17 -14.82 -28.98
C TRP A 653 -34.37 -16.11 -28.71
N MET A 654 -35.00 -17.13 -28.12
CA MET A 654 -34.41 -18.45 -27.84
C MET A 654 -34.00 -19.26 -29.09
N GLY A 655 -34.52 -18.92 -30.28
CA GLY A 655 -34.11 -19.58 -31.54
C GLY A 655 -32.73 -19.18 -32.06
N LEU A 656 -32.05 -18.25 -31.38
CA LEU A 656 -30.72 -17.72 -31.73
C LEU A 656 -29.64 -18.15 -30.73
N VAL A 657 -29.99 -19.04 -29.79
CA VAL A 657 -29.08 -19.58 -28.77
C VAL A 657 -29.05 -21.11 -28.90
N THR A 658 -28.45 -21.59 -29.98
CA THR A 658 -27.75 -22.88 -29.98
C THR A 658 -26.27 -22.57 -30.19
N PRO A 659 -25.36 -23.22 -29.45
CA PRO A 659 -23.93 -22.93 -29.50
C PRO A 659 -23.34 -23.03 -30.91
#